data_AF-A0A6G0V2K1-F1
#
_entry.id   AF-A0A6G0V2K1-F1
#
_cell.length_a   1.000
_cell.length_b   1.000
_cell.length_c   1.000
_cell.angle_alpha   90.00
_cell.angle_beta   90.00
_cell.angle_gamma   90.00
#
_symmetry.space_group_name_H-M   'P 1'
#
loop_
_entity.id
_entity.type
_entity.pdbx_description
1 polymer ?
#
loop_
_entity_poly.entity_id
_entity_poly.type
_entity_poly.pdbx_seq_one_letter_code
_entity_poly.pdbx_strand_id
1 'polypeptide(L)'
;MVSKIVAAIFLLVAVCFAAESKNRVLVLVDKDNTKQTHSLFLKSLEERGLKVTLKRADDQALELIKFGDFLYDHLVIFAPTVQEFGGSLNVNEIIKFIDGGGNVLVAGSNNVGDAIRELAIETGFEFDDDGTSVIDHQNYDVSLDSGDHTTLVIDSKYLTKAKLIAGDRATLGPVLYRGSALISGSSNKLKLDVLNAPTTAYSFAPGKVVNEYPGAVGRNTILVGALQARNNARVVLTGSLELFSDEFVNANVQAAGNAAKPTKSGNGDFVKALSKWVFQETGVLRVKSVSHHKVGEKQPPREYTITDDVEYTVEIEEKKDGKWVPYAANDVQLEFVRIDPFVRTTLKGNGGKFKAVFKLPDVYGVFKFLVDYHRVGYTHLFDVQQVSVRPLLHTQYERFIRSAYPYYASSLSMMMDIESIKRAMSHGEMPQELAQKLFNECGFLIIQDCPPKLEFGVDYKSWTVAEKFLGLKLIPPGIHYFFLATTTAPRIGFFKAFKGNEVVVLKWDKKNETFVEKLGSQEDIERIRDNLMNIDRNLAPYPFDSIQNWISLTNHIKEGTVERLRPKNLLGLISGQPETVSKEEELAKEVGKEKVFNVNRENPERVRFKDPNGLPILKVKPGFEILFTGIPDIPFTEEAKYRPGIDNTDRLNLFAQKLGNDFNEILAEFQYSFVVFLIGQVYDGFEQWKRLIHLFCSCRGALISQPKFFLDLLMVLFFQIKLCPDDFFEDVLSKDNFIATTMAWFFANVEDSPSFLNQELRTKTGKVKAFFEKKFKKSFDLPDD
;
A
#
# COMPACT_ATOMS: atom_id res chain seq x y z
N MET A 1 21.13 39.15 17.35
CA MET A 1 20.52 39.13 18.70
C MET A 1 19.01 39.32 18.66
N VAL A 2 18.53 40.36 17.96
CA VAL A 2 17.10 40.69 17.81
C VAL A 2 16.26 39.53 17.24
N SER A 3 16.72 38.84 16.20
CA SER A 3 16.00 37.67 15.62
C SER A 3 15.83 36.49 16.60
N LYS A 4 16.79 36.27 17.51
CA LYS A 4 16.69 35.21 18.54
C LYS A 4 15.73 35.60 19.67
N ILE A 5 15.65 36.90 19.98
CA ILE A 5 14.71 37.44 20.98
C ILE A 5 13.28 37.42 20.43
N VAL A 6 13.09 37.78 19.15
CA VAL A 6 11.77 37.71 18.49
C VAL A 6 11.30 36.26 18.37
N ALA A 7 12.17 35.32 18.02
CA ALA A 7 11.85 33.89 18.00
C ALA A 7 11.52 33.36 19.41
N ALA A 8 12.25 33.79 20.44
CA ALA A 8 11.98 33.41 21.82
C ALA A 8 10.66 33.99 22.35
N ILE A 9 10.30 35.23 21.97
CA ILE A 9 9.02 35.84 22.31
C ILE A 9 7.88 35.16 21.55
N PHE A 10 8.05 34.82 20.26
CA PHE A 10 7.06 34.03 19.51
C PHE A 10 6.88 32.63 20.09
N LEU A 11 7.96 31.99 20.56
CA LEU A 11 7.89 30.70 21.25
C LEU A 11 7.21 30.84 22.62
N LEU A 12 7.47 31.92 23.38
CA LEU A 12 6.82 32.17 24.66
C LEU A 12 5.31 32.44 24.49
N VAL A 13 4.93 33.20 23.46
CA VAL A 13 3.53 33.48 23.12
C VAL A 13 2.84 32.20 22.62
N ALA A 14 3.49 31.40 21.76
CA ALA A 14 2.97 30.11 21.31
C ALA A 14 2.82 29.10 22.47
N VAL A 15 3.73 29.10 23.45
CA VAL A 15 3.63 28.27 24.67
C VAL A 15 2.52 28.79 25.60
N CYS A 16 2.25 30.09 25.64
CA CYS A 16 1.12 30.65 26.40
C CYS A 16 -0.25 30.35 25.76
N PHE A 17 -0.34 30.26 24.43
CA PHE A 17 -1.56 29.83 23.74
C PHE A 17 -1.77 28.31 23.75
N ALA A 18 -0.73 27.50 23.95
CA ALA A 18 -0.82 26.04 23.96
C ALA A 18 -1.32 25.44 25.30
N ALA A 19 -1.69 26.27 26.27
CA ALA A 19 -2.16 25.84 27.59
C ALA A 19 -3.50 26.48 27.96
N GLU A 20 -4.41 26.66 27.01
CA GLU A 20 -5.81 26.86 27.38
C GLU A 20 -6.38 25.49 27.76
N SER A 21 -6.52 25.27 29.08
CA SER A 21 -7.06 24.02 29.62
C SER A 21 -8.44 23.75 29.02
N LYS A 22 -8.65 22.56 28.44
CA LYS A 22 -9.95 22.05 27.96
C LYS A 22 -10.95 21.93 29.13
N ASN A 23 -11.48 23.04 29.59
CA ASN A 23 -12.24 23.14 30.83
C ASN A 23 -13.54 23.96 30.64
N ARG A 24 -13.87 24.42 29.43
CA ARG A 24 -15.06 25.25 29.19
C ARG A 24 -16.26 24.35 28.95
N VAL A 25 -17.29 24.51 29.79
CA VAL A 25 -18.52 23.71 29.74
C VAL A 25 -19.71 24.62 29.48
N LEU A 26 -20.45 24.37 28.40
CA LEU A 26 -21.76 24.98 28.17
C LEU A 26 -22.85 24.10 28.77
N VAL A 27 -23.69 24.65 29.65
CA VAL A 27 -24.85 23.96 30.22
C VAL A 27 -26.11 24.62 29.69
N LEU A 28 -26.91 23.85 28.95
CA LEU A 28 -28.21 24.26 28.45
C LEU A 28 -29.30 23.78 29.41
N VAL A 29 -30.18 24.69 29.81
CA VAL A 29 -31.33 24.39 30.68
C VAL A 29 -32.64 24.83 30.02
N ASP A 30 -33.72 24.12 30.31
CA ASP A 30 -35.06 24.53 29.86
C ASP A 30 -35.72 25.51 30.86
N LYS A 31 -35.69 25.13 32.15
CA LYS A 31 -36.27 25.91 33.25
C LYS A 31 -35.19 26.64 34.04
N ASP A 32 -35.41 27.90 34.39
CA ASP A 32 -34.47 28.70 35.20
C ASP A 32 -34.22 28.09 36.60
N ASN A 33 -35.21 27.36 37.13
CA ASN A 33 -35.11 26.69 38.43
C ASN A 33 -34.08 25.53 38.43
N THR A 34 -33.69 25.01 37.26
CA THR A 34 -32.73 23.88 37.15
C THR A 34 -31.40 24.21 37.82
N LYS A 35 -30.99 25.49 37.82
CA LYS A 35 -29.79 25.95 38.52
C LYS A 35 -29.86 25.75 40.04
N GLN A 36 -31.04 25.87 40.64
CA GLN A 36 -31.24 25.70 42.08
C GLN A 36 -31.41 24.23 42.44
N THR A 37 -32.13 23.46 41.62
CA THR A 37 -32.44 22.04 41.91
C THR A 37 -31.28 21.08 41.62
N HIS A 38 -30.30 21.49 40.81
CA HIS A 38 -29.12 20.68 40.44
C HIS A 38 -27.81 21.37 40.89
N SER A 39 -27.88 22.13 41.98
CA SER A 39 -26.79 23.00 42.41
C SER A 39 -25.55 22.21 42.86
N LEU A 40 -25.74 21.02 43.44
CA LEU A 40 -24.63 20.16 43.89
C LEU A 40 -23.83 19.61 42.72
N PHE A 41 -24.51 19.22 41.64
CA PHE A 41 -23.85 18.76 40.42
C PHE A 41 -23.03 19.89 39.78
N LEU A 42 -23.64 21.07 39.60
CA LEU A 42 -22.97 22.21 38.98
C LEU A 42 -21.77 22.69 39.80
N LYS A 43 -21.90 22.78 41.13
CA LYS A 43 -20.78 23.11 42.03
C LYS A 43 -19.66 22.07 41.95
N SER A 44 -19.99 20.78 41.85
CA SER A 44 -19.01 19.70 41.67
C SER A 44 -18.22 19.83 40.36
N LEU A 45 -18.79 20.44 39.30
CA LEU A 45 -18.02 20.77 38.09
C LEU A 45 -17.03 21.91 38.35
N GLU A 46 -17.50 23.00 38.95
CA GLU A 46 -16.70 24.20 39.24
C GLU A 46 -15.55 23.91 40.22
N GLU A 47 -15.79 23.12 41.27
CA GLU A 47 -14.77 22.70 42.24
C GLU A 47 -13.64 21.88 41.62
N ARG A 48 -13.89 21.22 40.48
CA ARG A 48 -12.89 20.48 39.71
C ARG A 48 -12.12 21.36 38.71
N GLY A 49 -12.42 22.65 38.65
CA GLY A 49 -11.74 23.61 37.79
C GLY A 49 -12.36 23.76 36.39
N LEU A 50 -13.58 23.29 36.19
CA LEU A 50 -14.35 23.51 34.95
C LEU A 50 -15.03 24.88 34.99
N LYS A 51 -14.94 25.64 33.89
CA LYS A 51 -15.61 26.93 33.71
C LYS A 51 -17.00 26.68 33.14
N VAL A 52 -18.02 26.77 33.99
CA VAL A 52 -19.41 26.48 33.64
C VAL A 52 -20.12 27.76 33.16
N THR A 53 -20.65 27.74 31.95
CA THR A 53 -21.52 28.78 31.39
C THR A 53 -22.92 28.22 31.25
N LEU A 54 -23.90 28.81 31.95
CA LEU A 54 -25.30 28.38 31.90
C LEU A 54 -26.11 29.29 30.99
N LYS A 55 -26.84 28.70 30.04
CA LYS A 55 -27.75 29.40 29.11
C LYS A 55 -29.08 28.65 28.98
N ARG A 56 -30.14 29.35 28.58
CA ARG A 56 -31.40 28.70 28.20
C ARG A 56 -31.25 28.06 26.83
N ALA A 57 -31.90 26.92 26.62
CA ALA A 57 -31.79 26.16 25.36
C ALA A 57 -32.41 26.90 24.14
N ASP A 58 -33.32 27.86 24.38
CA ASP A 58 -34.00 28.70 23.38
C ASP A 58 -33.31 30.06 23.13
N ASP A 59 -32.15 30.30 23.74
CA ASP A 59 -31.40 31.57 23.59
C ASP A 59 -30.90 31.75 22.14
N GLN A 60 -31.31 32.86 21.51
CA GLN A 60 -30.96 33.20 20.13
C GLN A 60 -29.45 33.51 19.93
N ALA A 61 -28.70 33.72 21.01
CA ALA A 61 -27.25 33.93 20.98
C ALA A 61 -26.44 32.65 21.25
N LEU A 62 -27.05 31.47 21.06
CA LEU A 62 -26.33 30.19 21.15
C LEU A 62 -25.53 29.92 19.89
N GLU A 63 -24.22 29.74 20.08
CA GLU A 63 -23.25 29.33 19.07
C GLU A 63 -22.27 28.36 19.74
N LEU A 64 -22.01 27.19 19.13
CA LEU A 64 -20.94 26.27 19.57
C LEU A 64 -19.64 26.48 18.78
N ILE A 65 -19.78 26.83 17.50
CA ILE A 65 -18.67 26.96 16.55
C ILE A 65 -18.68 28.38 16.02
N LYS A 66 -17.53 29.06 16.08
CA LYS A 66 -17.40 30.42 15.56
C LYS A 66 -16.10 30.53 14.76
N PHE A 67 -16.23 30.94 13.50
CA PHE A 67 -15.11 31.02 12.55
C PHE A 67 -14.27 29.73 12.43
N GLY A 68 -14.89 28.56 12.66
CA GLY A 68 -14.23 27.25 12.62
C GLY A 68 -13.62 26.77 13.94
N ASP A 69 -13.62 27.59 14.99
CA ASP A 69 -13.14 27.23 16.32
C ASP A 69 -14.29 26.85 17.26
N PHE A 70 -14.05 25.84 18.10
CA PHE A 70 -14.98 25.42 19.15
C PHE A 70 -14.89 26.34 20.37
N LEU A 71 -16.00 26.99 20.71
CA LEU A 71 -16.09 27.93 21.84
C LEU A 71 -16.10 27.23 23.20
N TYR A 72 -16.49 25.96 23.23
CA TYR A 72 -16.58 25.13 24.43
C TYR A 72 -15.88 23.79 24.19
N ASP A 73 -15.50 23.11 25.27
CA ASP A 73 -14.84 21.80 25.21
C ASP A 73 -15.82 20.66 25.56
N HIS A 74 -16.85 21.00 26.35
CA HIS A 74 -17.90 20.10 26.80
C HIS A 74 -19.28 20.77 26.72
N LEU A 75 -20.30 19.96 26.44
CA LEU A 75 -21.70 20.38 26.37
C LEU A 75 -22.54 19.52 27.32
N VAL A 76 -23.37 20.16 28.13
CA VAL A 76 -24.35 19.51 29.00
C VAL A 76 -25.73 20.02 28.61
N ILE A 77 -26.66 19.11 28.34
CA ILE A 77 -28.02 19.42 27.93
C ILE A 77 -28.97 18.91 29.01
N PHE A 78 -29.37 19.82 29.90
CA PHE A 78 -30.39 19.63 30.94
C PHE A 78 -31.69 20.35 30.53
N ALA A 79 -32.06 20.15 29.27
CA ALA A 79 -33.24 20.71 28.64
C ALA A 79 -34.03 19.60 27.95
N PRO A 80 -34.69 18.70 28.70
CA PRO A 80 -35.28 17.48 28.14
C PRO A 80 -36.45 17.76 27.19
N THR A 81 -37.20 18.84 27.41
CA THR A 81 -38.44 19.22 26.71
C THR A 81 -38.22 20.16 25.52
N VAL A 82 -36.97 20.43 25.14
CA VAL A 82 -36.65 21.33 24.03
C VAL A 82 -37.03 20.71 22.68
N GLN A 83 -37.84 21.43 21.91
CA GLN A 83 -38.22 21.01 20.55
C GLN A 83 -37.18 21.43 19.52
N GLU A 84 -36.68 22.67 19.63
CA GLU A 84 -35.63 23.23 18.78
C GLU A 84 -34.69 24.09 19.64
N PHE A 85 -33.39 24.06 19.33
CA PHE A 85 -32.40 24.91 19.99
C PHE A 85 -32.40 26.33 19.38
N GLY A 86 -32.05 27.34 20.19
CA GLY A 86 -31.94 28.72 19.73
C GLY A 86 -30.64 29.02 18.97
N GLY A 87 -30.63 30.14 18.23
CA GLY A 87 -29.43 30.66 17.58
C GLY A 87 -28.99 29.85 16.37
N SER A 88 -27.67 29.57 16.25
CA SER A 88 -27.15 28.69 15.20
C SER A 88 -27.24 27.20 15.59
N LEU A 89 -27.39 26.92 16.89
CA LEU A 89 -27.30 25.60 17.45
C LEU A 89 -28.43 24.71 16.89
N ASN A 90 -28.05 23.57 16.34
CA ASN A 90 -28.95 22.52 15.89
C ASN A 90 -28.29 21.15 16.10
N VAL A 91 -29.02 20.06 15.88
CA VAL A 91 -28.50 18.69 16.07
C VAL A 91 -27.25 18.46 15.22
N ASN A 92 -27.25 18.89 13.95
CA ASN A 92 -26.10 18.76 13.07
C ASN A 92 -24.85 19.51 13.57
N GLU A 93 -25.01 20.69 14.19
CA GLU A 93 -23.89 21.41 14.83
C GLU A 93 -23.36 20.65 16.05
N ILE A 94 -24.22 20.01 16.84
CA ILE A 94 -23.81 19.17 17.98
C ILE A 94 -23.07 17.91 17.47
N ILE A 95 -23.51 17.29 16.38
CA ILE A 95 -22.80 16.16 15.76
C ILE A 95 -21.42 16.60 15.26
N LYS A 96 -21.31 17.75 14.57
CA LYS A 96 -20.01 18.33 14.18
C LYS A 96 -19.12 18.62 15.39
N PHE A 97 -19.70 19.03 16.51
CA PHE A 97 -18.98 19.22 17.76
C PHE A 97 -18.44 17.90 18.32
N ILE A 98 -19.24 16.83 18.31
CA ILE A 98 -18.81 15.48 18.71
C ILE A 98 -17.71 14.95 17.79
N ASP A 99 -17.85 15.11 16.48
CA ASP A 99 -16.84 14.73 15.48
C ASP A 99 -15.53 15.52 15.64
N GLY A 100 -15.63 16.76 16.11
CA GLY A 100 -14.50 17.61 16.51
C GLY A 100 -13.81 17.20 17.81
N GLY A 101 -14.31 16.18 18.52
CA GLY A 101 -13.77 15.70 19.78
C GLY A 101 -14.40 16.32 21.04
N GLY A 102 -15.50 17.06 20.87
CA GLY A 102 -16.31 17.60 21.96
C GLY A 102 -17.04 16.48 22.71
N ASN A 103 -17.21 16.64 24.03
CA ASN A 103 -17.91 15.64 24.86
C ASN A 103 -19.29 16.17 25.26
N VAL A 104 -20.30 15.30 25.23
CA VAL A 104 -21.70 15.71 25.42
C VAL A 104 -22.37 14.85 26.49
N LEU A 105 -23.08 15.49 27.41
CA LEU A 105 -23.93 14.82 28.40
C LEU A 105 -25.37 15.31 28.24
N VAL A 106 -26.29 14.40 27.98
CA VAL A 106 -27.70 14.70 27.70
C VAL A 106 -28.58 14.01 28.74
N ALA A 107 -29.49 14.77 29.35
CA ALA A 107 -30.49 14.24 30.26
C ALA A 107 -31.90 14.50 29.73
N GLY A 108 -32.62 13.41 29.50
CA GLY A 108 -34.04 13.36 29.16
C GLY A 108 -34.94 13.40 30.39
N SER A 109 -36.25 13.30 30.16
CA SER A 109 -37.26 13.14 31.19
C SER A 109 -38.38 12.25 30.66
N ASN A 110 -39.53 12.19 31.33
CA ASN A 110 -40.70 11.46 30.84
C ASN A 110 -41.29 12.08 29.56
N ASN A 111 -40.99 13.36 29.31
CA ASN A 111 -41.29 14.05 28.06
C ASN A 111 -39.97 14.48 27.42
N VAL A 112 -39.70 14.01 26.20
CA VAL A 112 -38.45 14.28 25.50
C VAL A 112 -38.77 14.98 24.20
N GLY A 113 -38.30 16.21 24.03
CA GLY A 113 -38.55 17.00 22.83
C GLY A 113 -37.78 16.50 21.60
N ASP A 114 -38.23 16.90 20.42
CA ASP A 114 -37.78 16.36 19.13
C ASP A 114 -36.27 16.50 18.91
N ALA A 115 -35.68 17.66 19.24
CA ALA A 115 -34.24 17.88 19.11
C ALA A 115 -33.39 16.90 19.95
N ILE A 116 -33.89 16.48 21.12
CA ILE A 116 -33.18 15.52 21.98
C ILE A 116 -33.36 14.09 21.46
N ARG A 117 -34.54 13.77 20.91
CA ARG A 117 -34.81 12.48 20.25
C ARG A 117 -33.94 12.30 19.01
N GLU A 118 -33.87 13.31 18.15
CA GLU A 118 -33.04 13.31 16.95
C GLU A 118 -31.55 13.15 17.31
N LEU A 119 -31.06 13.89 18.31
CA LEU A 119 -29.68 13.74 18.80
C LEU A 119 -29.40 12.33 19.35
N ALA A 120 -30.36 11.72 20.06
CA ALA A 120 -30.22 10.35 20.53
C ALA A 120 -30.07 9.37 19.36
N ILE A 121 -30.93 9.50 18.33
CA ILE A 121 -30.91 8.63 17.15
C ILE A 121 -29.56 8.69 16.43
N GLU A 122 -29.03 9.90 16.23
CA GLU A 122 -27.71 10.11 15.61
C GLU A 122 -26.56 9.48 16.43
N THR A 123 -26.72 9.38 17.75
CA THR A 123 -25.75 8.71 18.64
C THR A 123 -26.00 7.20 18.81
N GLY A 124 -27.02 6.65 18.15
CA GLY A 124 -27.37 5.24 18.14
C GLY A 124 -28.20 4.77 19.35
N PHE A 125 -28.90 5.71 19.99
CA PHE A 125 -29.87 5.46 21.05
C PHE A 125 -31.25 5.98 20.64
N GLU A 126 -32.30 5.48 21.25
CA GLU A 126 -33.67 5.90 21.00
C GLU A 126 -34.37 6.07 22.34
N PHE A 127 -35.04 7.20 22.55
CA PHE A 127 -35.90 7.39 23.71
C PHE A 127 -37.25 6.73 23.45
N ASP A 128 -37.81 6.12 24.48
CA ASP A 128 -39.18 5.59 24.42
C ASP A 128 -40.22 6.72 24.22
N ASP A 129 -41.46 6.38 23.90
CA ASP A 129 -42.52 7.32 23.52
C ASP A 129 -42.77 8.41 24.58
N ASP A 130 -43.32 9.55 24.16
CA ASP A 130 -43.63 10.66 25.07
C ASP A 130 -44.67 10.27 26.13
N GLY A 131 -44.41 10.69 27.37
CA GLY A 131 -45.25 10.37 28.51
C GLY A 131 -45.05 8.96 29.06
N THR A 132 -44.11 8.18 28.52
CA THR A 132 -43.68 6.90 29.10
C THR A 132 -42.71 7.11 30.25
N SER A 133 -42.65 6.14 31.15
CA SER A 133 -41.68 6.11 32.24
C SER A 133 -41.32 4.66 32.53
N VAL A 134 -40.11 4.45 33.06
CA VAL A 134 -39.72 3.12 33.51
C VAL A 134 -40.39 2.81 34.84
N ILE A 135 -41.20 1.76 34.87
CA ILE A 135 -42.01 1.32 36.00
C ILE A 135 -41.44 -0.01 36.53
N ASP A 136 -41.30 -0.12 37.84
CA ASP A 136 -40.97 -1.39 38.51
C ASP A 136 -41.72 -1.51 39.83
N HIS A 137 -42.68 -2.44 39.88
CA HIS A 137 -43.48 -2.63 41.09
C HIS A 137 -42.76 -3.40 42.22
N GLN A 138 -41.54 -3.89 41.99
CA GLN A 138 -40.77 -4.62 42.99
C GLN A 138 -39.63 -3.80 43.58
N ASN A 139 -38.99 -2.94 42.76
CA ASN A 139 -37.80 -2.19 43.15
C ASN A 139 -38.04 -0.68 43.07
N TYR A 140 -39.02 -0.16 43.81
CA TYR A 140 -39.30 1.28 43.90
C TYR A 140 -39.02 1.83 45.31
N ASP A 141 -38.80 3.14 45.41
CA ASP A 141 -38.57 3.81 46.69
C ASP A 141 -39.91 4.14 47.39
N VAL A 142 -40.07 3.75 48.66
CA VAL A 142 -41.35 3.94 49.37
C VAL A 142 -41.57 5.39 49.82
N SER A 143 -40.50 6.17 49.93
CA SER A 143 -40.55 7.52 50.50
C SER A 143 -40.71 8.62 49.46
N LEU A 144 -40.09 8.46 48.29
CA LEU A 144 -40.05 9.45 47.22
C LEU A 144 -41.02 9.15 46.07
N ASP A 145 -41.56 7.93 45.98
CA ASP A 145 -42.49 7.57 44.92
C ASP A 145 -43.90 8.13 45.17
N SER A 146 -44.58 8.52 44.09
CA SER A 146 -45.94 9.08 44.10
C SER A 146 -47.06 8.03 44.15
N GLY A 147 -46.72 6.73 44.14
CA GLY A 147 -47.67 5.62 44.09
C GLY A 147 -47.79 4.96 42.72
N ASP A 148 -47.14 5.52 41.69
CA ASP A 148 -47.12 4.98 40.33
C ASP A 148 -45.95 4.00 40.09
N HIS A 149 -45.08 3.81 41.09
CA HIS A 149 -43.90 2.93 41.08
C HIS A 149 -42.92 3.29 39.95
N THR A 150 -42.71 4.59 39.74
CA THR A 150 -41.81 5.15 38.71
C THR A 150 -40.44 5.56 39.25
N THR A 151 -40.29 5.58 40.57
CA THR A 151 -39.06 5.95 41.28
C THR A 151 -38.26 4.70 41.60
N LEU A 152 -37.40 4.32 40.68
CA LEU A 152 -36.70 3.05 40.73
C LEU A 152 -35.52 3.10 41.70
N VAL A 153 -35.36 2.02 42.46
CA VAL A 153 -34.18 1.74 43.27
C VAL A 153 -33.32 0.71 42.56
N ILE A 154 -32.23 1.17 41.96
CA ILE A 154 -31.35 0.33 41.16
C ILE A 154 -30.13 -0.10 41.99
N ASP A 155 -30.02 -1.40 42.22
CA ASP A 155 -28.85 -1.98 42.89
C ASP A 155 -27.59 -1.90 42.01
N SER A 156 -26.44 -1.72 42.65
CA SER A 156 -25.12 -1.68 42.02
C SER A 156 -24.80 -2.85 41.06
N LYS A 157 -25.47 -4.00 41.21
CA LYS A 157 -25.32 -5.17 40.32
C LYS A 157 -25.74 -4.91 38.86
N TYR A 158 -26.60 -3.91 38.63
CA TYR A 158 -27.10 -3.53 37.30
C TYR A 158 -26.28 -2.43 36.60
N LEU A 159 -25.26 -1.88 37.27
CA LEU A 159 -24.30 -0.96 36.64
C LEU A 159 -23.36 -1.71 35.69
N THR A 160 -22.52 -0.99 34.93
CA THR A 160 -21.39 -1.58 34.18
C THR A 160 -20.22 -2.00 35.08
N LYS A 161 -19.42 -2.99 34.66
CA LYS A 161 -18.26 -3.48 35.46
C LYS A 161 -17.09 -2.50 35.39
N ALA A 162 -17.14 -1.55 34.47
CA ALA A 162 -16.12 -0.54 34.28
C ALA A 162 -16.14 0.51 35.39
N LYS A 163 -15.28 0.31 36.40
CA LYS A 163 -15.12 1.21 37.56
C LYS A 163 -14.82 2.66 37.18
N LEU A 164 -14.16 2.89 36.04
CA LEU A 164 -13.82 4.23 35.55
C LEU A 164 -15.05 5.05 35.12
N ILE A 165 -16.12 4.38 34.70
CA ILE A 165 -17.34 5.00 34.20
C ILE A 165 -18.35 5.18 35.33
N ALA A 166 -18.65 4.08 36.04
CA ALA A 166 -19.75 4.02 37.02
C ALA A 166 -19.30 4.14 38.50
N GLY A 167 -17.99 4.21 38.76
CA GLY A 167 -17.47 4.12 40.12
C GLY A 167 -17.38 2.68 40.64
N ASP A 168 -16.99 2.54 41.91
CA ASP A 168 -16.79 1.22 42.51
C ASP A 168 -18.12 0.63 43.01
N ARG A 169 -18.59 -0.43 42.34
CA ARG A 169 -19.84 -1.12 42.69
C ARG A 169 -19.85 -1.67 44.12
N ALA A 170 -18.69 -2.01 44.69
CA ALA A 170 -18.62 -2.57 46.03
C ALA A 170 -18.93 -1.54 47.13
N THR A 171 -18.70 -0.25 46.84
CA THR A 171 -18.88 0.84 47.81
C THR A 171 -20.08 1.72 47.48
N LEU A 172 -20.58 1.66 46.25
CA LEU A 172 -21.68 2.50 45.79
C LEU A 172 -23.01 2.02 46.37
N GLY A 173 -23.76 2.93 46.99
CA GLY A 173 -25.14 2.68 47.41
C GLY A 173 -26.10 2.50 46.23
N PRO A 174 -27.37 2.11 46.49
CA PRO A 174 -28.40 2.03 45.45
C PRO A 174 -28.59 3.37 44.73
N VAL A 175 -28.78 3.34 43.42
CA VAL A 175 -29.00 4.52 42.57
C VAL A 175 -30.50 4.71 42.34
N LEU A 176 -31.00 5.90 42.63
CA LEU A 176 -32.36 6.31 42.31
C LEU A 176 -32.46 6.78 40.86
N TYR A 177 -33.50 6.34 40.16
CA TYR A 177 -33.77 6.73 38.78
C TYR A 177 -35.26 6.99 38.58
N ARG A 178 -35.59 8.09 37.89
CA ARG A 178 -36.96 8.40 37.45
C ARG A 178 -36.93 9.09 36.09
N GLY A 179 -37.46 8.45 35.06
CA GLY A 179 -37.32 8.94 33.69
C GLY A 179 -37.83 7.99 32.62
N SER A 180 -37.60 8.36 31.36
CA SER A 180 -37.87 7.51 30.20
C SER A 180 -36.80 6.42 30.03
N ALA A 181 -37.12 5.37 29.28
CA ALA A 181 -36.18 4.34 28.86
C ALA A 181 -35.37 4.78 27.64
N LEU A 182 -34.14 4.27 27.56
CA LEU A 182 -33.35 4.23 26.34
C LEU A 182 -33.39 2.83 25.73
N ILE A 183 -33.53 2.79 24.42
CA ILE A 183 -33.42 1.61 23.57
C ILE A 183 -32.20 1.81 22.67
N SER A 184 -31.52 0.75 22.31
CA SER A 184 -30.43 0.84 21.34
C SER A 184 -30.30 -0.44 20.53
N GLY A 185 -30.12 -0.30 19.22
CA GLY A 185 -29.91 -1.42 18.31
C GLY A 185 -28.70 -2.28 18.67
N SER A 186 -28.77 -3.58 18.39
CA SER A 186 -27.66 -4.52 18.60
C SER A 186 -26.50 -4.34 17.60
N SER A 187 -26.72 -3.58 16.52
CA SER A 187 -25.73 -3.31 15.48
C SER A 187 -24.64 -2.32 15.89
N ASN A 188 -24.92 -1.43 16.86
CA ASN A 188 -23.95 -0.43 17.31
C ASN A 188 -22.92 -1.06 18.27
N LYS A 189 -21.69 -1.28 17.80
CA LYS A 189 -20.59 -1.85 18.58
C LYS A 189 -19.88 -0.84 19.50
N LEU A 190 -20.14 0.46 19.32
CA LEU A 190 -19.50 1.53 20.10
C LEU A 190 -20.33 1.94 21.32
N LYS A 191 -21.56 1.44 21.43
CA LYS A 191 -22.42 1.70 22.58
C LYS A 191 -21.92 0.99 23.83
N LEU A 192 -22.17 1.62 24.97
CA LEU A 192 -21.87 1.12 26.29
C LEU A 192 -23.11 1.26 27.16
N ASP A 193 -23.58 0.16 27.71
CA ASP A 193 -24.68 0.16 28.68
C ASP A 193 -24.09 0.44 30.06
N VAL A 194 -24.33 1.64 30.61
CA VAL A 194 -23.74 2.08 31.89
C VAL A 194 -24.61 1.65 33.06
N LEU A 195 -25.93 1.81 32.92
CA LEU A 195 -26.94 1.42 33.91
C LEU A 195 -28.14 0.82 33.19
N ASN A 196 -28.47 -0.43 33.53
CA ASN A 196 -29.64 -1.13 33.02
C ASN A 196 -30.74 -1.20 34.08
N ALA A 197 -31.98 -1.37 33.63
CA ALA A 197 -33.10 -1.60 34.53
C ALA A 197 -33.10 -3.02 35.12
N PRO A 198 -33.80 -3.26 36.24
CA PRO A 198 -34.00 -4.59 36.79
C PRO A 198 -34.81 -5.48 35.84
N THR A 199 -34.78 -6.80 36.06
CA THR A 199 -35.49 -7.77 35.20
C THR A 199 -37.01 -7.64 35.27
N THR A 200 -37.53 -6.95 36.28
CA THR A 200 -38.96 -6.75 36.55
C THR A 200 -39.48 -5.41 36.03
N ALA A 201 -38.60 -4.54 35.55
CA ALA A 201 -38.97 -3.23 35.04
C ALA A 201 -39.47 -3.28 33.60
N TYR A 202 -40.35 -2.37 33.24
CA TYR A 202 -40.81 -2.14 31.87
C TYR A 202 -41.11 -0.66 31.68
N SER A 203 -41.09 -0.17 30.44
CA SER A 203 -41.35 1.23 30.13
C SER A 203 -42.72 1.39 29.49
N PHE A 204 -43.60 2.18 30.11
CA PHE A 204 -44.94 2.46 29.57
C PHE A 204 -45.50 3.75 30.17
N ALA A 205 -46.60 4.26 29.61
CA ALA A 205 -47.30 5.41 30.17
C ALA A 205 -47.99 5.06 31.50
N PRO A 206 -47.62 5.71 32.63
CA PRO A 206 -48.26 5.43 33.92
C PRO A 206 -49.78 5.65 33.88
N GLY A 207 -50.54 4.80 34.58
CA GLY A 207 -52.01 4.88 34.65
C GLY A 207 -52.76 4.39 33.40
N LYS A 208 -52.09 4.02 32.31
CA LYS A 208 -52.71 3.38 31.14
C LYS A 208 -52.59 1.86 31.20
N VAL A 209 -53.61 1.16 30.67
CA VAL A 209 -53.58 -0.31 30.55
C VAL A 209 -52.59 -0.72 29.46
N VAL A 210 -51.71 -1.66 29.77
CA VAL A 210 -50.73 -2.21 28.82
C VAL A 210 -51.44 -3.14 27.84
N ASN A 211 -51.78 -2.62 26.67
CA ASN A 211 -52.44 -3.37 25.59
C ASN A 211 -51.47 -3.81 24.48
N GLU A 212 -50.29 -3.19 24.42
CA GLU A 212 -49.26 -3.42 23.41
C GLU A 212 -47.98 -3.87 24.08
N TYR A 213 -47.09 -4.52 23.32
CA TYR A 213 -45.80 -4.91 23.85
C TYR A 213 -44.97 -3.64 24.13
N PRO A 214 -44.55 -3.38 25.38
CA PRO A 214 -43.84 -2.15 25.72
C PRO A 214 -42.50 -2.05 24.97
N GLY A 215 -42.09 -0.83 24.61
CA GLY A 215 -40.87 -0.58 23.81
C GLY A 215 -39.59 -1.07 24.49
N ALA A 216 -39.54 -1.02 25.84
CA ALA A 216 -38.43 -1.52 26.63
C ALA A 216 -38.92 -2.38 27.80
N VAL A 217 -38.47 -3.64 27.86
CA VAL A 217 -38.85 -4.62 28.90
C VAL A 217 -37.63 -5.33 29.48
N GLY A 218 -37.62 -5.45 30.81
CA GLY A 218 -36.65 -6.19 31.59
C GLY A 218 -35.25 -5.59 31.54
N ARG A 219 -34.24 -6.47 31.56
CA ARG A 219 -32.83 -6.06 31.70
C ARG A 219 -32.28 -5.32 30.48
N ASN A 220 -32.92 -5.46 29.32
CA ASN A 220 -32.47 -4.82 28.09
C ASN A 220 -32.81 -3.32 28.06
N THR A 221 -33.67 -2.86 28.97
CA THR A 221 -33.97 -1.43 29.16
C THR A 221 -32.73 -0.71 29.67
N ILE A 222 -32.26 0.28 28.91
CA ILE A 222 -31.09 1.09 29.26
C ILE A 222 -31.61 2.35 29.97
N LEU A 223 -31.04 2.66 31.13
CA LEU A 223 -31.36 3.88 31.91
C LEU A 223 -30.30 4.97 31.69
N VAL A 224 -29.03 4.54 31.57
CA VAL A 224 -27.90 5.39 31.20
C VAL A 224 -27.10 4.67 30.11
N GLY A 225 -27.11 5.26 28.92
CA GLY A 225 -26.33 4.83 27.77
C GLY A 225 -25.12 5.73 27.56
N ALA A 226 -24.04 5.17 27.03
CA ALA A 226 -22.86 5.93 26.65
C ALA A 226 -22.35 5.50 25.28
N LEU A 227 -21.72 6.43 24.57
CA LEU A 227 -21.03 6.20 23.31
C LEU A 227 -19.59 6.68 23.45
N GLN A 228 -18.65 5.84 23.05
CA GLN A 228 -17.28 6.26 22.80
C GLN A 228 -17.04 6.23 21.29
N ALA A 229 -16.97 7.42 20.69
CA ALA A 229 -16.75 7.56 19.26
C ALA A 229 -15.30 7.20 18.86
N ARG A 230 -15.06 6.98 17.56
CA ARG A 230 -13.74 6.59 17.02
C ARG A 230 -12.65 7.65 17.24
N ASN A 231 -13.03 8.91 17.30
CA ASN A 231 -12.16 10.03 17.66
C ASN A 231 -11.98 10.18 19.18
N ASN A 232 -12.48 9.23 19.98
CA ASN A 232 -12.50 9.22 21.44
C ASN A 232 -13.38 10.31 22.10
N ALA A 233 -14.29 10.95 21.37
CA ALA A 233 -15.35 11.76 21.97
C ALA A 233 -16.27 10.87 22.82
N ARG A 234 -16.69 11.37 23.98
CA ARG A 234 -17.58 10.66 24.92
C ARG A 234 -18.93 11.34 24.96
N VAL A 235 -19.97 10.56 24.69
CA VAL A 235 -21.35 11.00 24.81
C VAL A 235 -22.05 10.14 25.85
N VAL A 236 -22.81 10.76 26.75
CA VAL A 236 -23.67 10.06 27.70
C VAL A 236 -25.09 10.56 27.54
N LEU A 237 -26.02 9.62 27.44
CA LEU A 237 -27.45 9.88 27.42
C LEU A 237 -28.09 9.17 28.61
N THR A 238 -29.01 9.86 29.26
CA THR A 238 -29.88 9.25 30.28
C THR A 238 -31.29 9.78 30.13
N GLY A 239 -32.30 8.97 30.41
CA GLY A 239 -33.70 9.40 30.39
C GLY A 239 -34.17 10.12 31.65
N SER A 240 -33.27 10.38 32.60
CA SER A 240 -33.60 11.01 33.88
C SER A 240 -32.73 12.23 34.16
N LEU A 241 -33.32 13.42 34.10
CA LEU A 241 -32.75 14.65 34.64
C LEU A 241 -32.65 14.58 36.17
N GLU A 242 -33.65 13.98 36.83
CA GLU A 242 -33.71 13.83 38.29
C GLU A 242 -32.53 13.01 38.86
N LEU A 243 -31.90 12.16 38.05
CA LEU A 243 -30.66 11.45 38.39
C LEU A 243 -29.57 12.39 38.94
N PHE A 244 -29.51 13.62 38.42
CA PHE A 244 -28.54 14.66 38.77
C PHE A 244 -29.05 15.66 39.83
N SER A 245 -30.29 15.49 40.31
CA SER A 245 -30.94 16.44 41.22
C SER A 245 -30.38 16.39 42.64
N ASP A 246 -30.44 17.52 43.33
CA ASP A 246 -30.02 17.64 44.73
C ASP A 246 -30.91 16.78 45.66
N GLU A 247 -32.16 16.51 45.28
CA GLU A 247 -33.08 15.63 45.99
C GLU A 247 -32.57 14.18 45.98
N PHE A 248 -32.29 13.62 44.80
CA PHE A 248 -31.82 12.23 44.68
C PHE A 248 -30.40 12.04 45.23
N VAL A 249 -29.56 13.07 45.16
CA VAL A 249 -28.20 13.03 45.74
C VAL A 249 -28.23 12.99 47.28
N ASN A 250 -29.19 13.66 47.91
CA ASN A 250 -29.31 13.72 49.38
C ASN A 250 -30.29 12.71 49.98
N ALA A 251 -31.05 12.01 49.16
CA ALA A 251 -32.05 11.03 49.58
C ALA A 251 -31.45 9.86 50.39
N ASN A 252 -32.26 9.32 51.30
CA ASN A 252 -32.04 8.01 51.92
C ASN A 252 -33.02 7.02 51.31
N VAL A 253 -32.47 6.04 50.60
CA VAL A 253 -33.20 5.06 49.81
C VAL A 253 -33.79 3.98 50.71
N GLN A 254 -35.08 3.70 50.52
CA GLN A 254 -35.80 2.60 51.15
C GLN A 254 -36.61 1.85 50.09
N ALA A 255 -36.08 0.72 49.62
CA ALA A 255 -36.73 -0.12 48.62
C ALA A 255 -37.96 -0.84 49.17
N ALA A 256 -39.02 -0.92 48.36
CA ALA A 256 -40.22 -1.68 48.66
C ALA A 256 -39.92 -3.15 48.94
N GLY A 257 -40.52 -3.71 49.99
CA GLY A 257 -40.30 -5.11 50.41
C GLY A 257 -38.99 -5.39 51.14
N ASN A 258 -38.10 -4.41 51.33
CA ASN A 258 -36.87 -4.57 52.10
C ASN A 258 -36.99 -3.87 53.47
N ALA A 259 -36.93 -4.65 54.56
CA ALA A 259 -36.99 -4.15 55.94
C ALA A 259 -35.65 -3.59 56.47
N ALA A 260 -34.62 -3.51 55.62
CA ALA A 260 -33.34 -2.92 55.97
C ALA A 260 -33.47 -1.41 56.28
N LYS A 261 -32.52 -0.89 57.08
CA LYS A 261 -32.46 0.55 57.40
C LYS A 261 -32.27 1.37 56.11
N PRO A 262 -32.89 2.57 56.02
CA PRO A 262 -32.66 3.48 54.91
C PRO A 262 -31.16 3.71 54.70
N THR A 263 -30.71 3.60 53.45
CA THR A 263 -29.30 3.76 53.07
C THR A 263 -29.13 5.03 52.27
N LYS A 264 -28.00 5.72 52.41
CA LYS A 264 -27.75 6.93 51.61
C LYS A 264 -27.71 6.57 50.12
N SER A 265 -28.34 7.41 49.30
CA SER A 265 -28.33 7.29 47.85
C SER A 265 -26.92 7.29 47.26
N GLY A 266 -26.68 6.41 46.28
CA GLY A 266 -25.44 6.34 45.52
C GLY A 266 -25.32 7.38 44.39
N ASN A 267 -26.37 8.17 44.12
CA ASN A 267 -26.43 9.08 42.98
C ASN A 267 -25.26 10.07 42.92
N GLY A 268 -24.87 10.66 44.06
CA GLY A 268 -23.80 11.65 44.10
C GLY A 268 -22.46 11.10 43.62
N ASP A 269 -22.06 9.93 44.10
CA ASP A 269 -20.81 9.28 43.70
C ASP A 269 -20.88 8.76 42.26
N PHE A 270 -22.03 8.22 41.85
CA PHE A 270 -22.26 7.72 40.49
C PHE A 270 -22.17 8.84 39.45
N VAL A 271 -22.92 9.93 39.63
CA VAL A 271 -22.93 11.11 38.75
C VAL A 271 -21.55 11.77 38.69
N LYS A 272 -20.83 11.80 39.82
CA LYS A 272 -19.45 12.30 39.87
C LYS A 272 -18.49 11.42 39.05
N ALA A 273 -18.60 10.09 39.15
CA ALA A 273 -17.79 9.18 38.33
C ALA A 273 -18.13 9.32 36.83
N LEU A 274 -19.42 9.40 36.50
CA LEU A 274 -19.92 9.53 35.14
C LEU A 274 -19.42 10.82 34.49
N SER A 275 -19.57 11.97 35.17
CA SER A 275 -19.11 13.26 34.64
C SER A 275 -17.59 13.35 34.50
N LYS A 276 -16.81 12.78 35.44
CA LYS A 276 -15.35 12.66 35.29
C LYS A 276 -14.95 11.85 34.06
N TRP A 277 -15.69 10.78 33.77
CA TRP A 277 -15.44 9.98 32.59
C TRP A 277 -15.81 10.75 31.31
N VAL A 278 -17.02 11.31 31.22
CA VAL A 278 -17.46 12.06 30.01
C VAL A 278 -16.52 13.21 29.67
N PHE A 279 -16.08 13.98 30.67
CA PHE A 279 -15.20 15.14 30.46
C PHE A 279 -13.71 14.78 30.37
N GLN A 280 -13.38 13.50 30.16
CA GLN A 280 -12.00 13.03 29.95
C GLN A 280 -11.04 13.42 31.10
N GLU A 281 -11.53 13.41 32.33
CA GLU A 281 -10.70 13.53 33.54
C GLU A 281 -10.16 12.18 33.99
N THR A 282 -10.91 11.10 33.73
CA THR A 282 -10.54 9.71 34.06
C THR A 282 -10.50 8.83 32.81
N GLY A 283 -9.72 7.76 32.86
CA GLY A 283 -9.66 6.77 31.77
C GLY A 283 -9.09 7.33 30.46
N VAL A 284 -8.19 8.30 30.52
CA VAL A 284 -7.54 8.86 29.33
C VAL A 284 -6.14 8.29 29.21
N LEU A 285 -5.87 7.67 28.06
CA LEU A 285 -4.55 7.16 27.71
C LEU A 285 -3.96 7.95 26.55
N ARG A 286 -2.63 8.05 26.49
CA ARG A 286 -1.91 8.52 25.32
C ARG A 286 -0.65 7.70 25.06
N VAL A 287 -0.27 7.62 23.79
CA VAL A 287 1.05 7.16 23.39
C VAL A 287 2.01 8.34 23.50
N LYS A 288 3.06 8.20 24.32
CA LYS A 288 4.09 9.24 24.50
C LYS A 288 5.15 9.16 23.41
N SER A 289 5.64 7.96 23.15
CA SER A 289 6.68 7.71 22.15
C SER A 289 6.72 6.24 21.76
N VAL A 290 7.18 5.97 20.55
CA VAL A 290 7.38 4.63 20.00
C VAL A 290 8.81 4.55 19.47
N SER A 291 9.46 3.41 19.68
CA SER A 291 10.79 3.14 19.14
C SER A 291 10.91 1.69 18.73
N HIS A 292 11.50 1.44 17.56
CA HIS A 292 11.83 0.10 17.09
C HIS A 292 13.22 0.09 16.46
N HIS A 293 13.98 -0.98 16.66
CA HIS A 293 15.34 -1.14 16.11
C HIS A 293 15.75 -2.61 16.14
N LYS A 294 16.86 -2.96 15.47
CA LYS A 294 17.43 -4.31 15.59
C LYS A 294 17.96 -4.53 17.00
N VAL A 295 17.94 -5.77 17.48
CA VAL A 295 18.54 -6.10 18.79
C VAL A 295 20.03 -5.76 18.77
N GLY A 296 20.48 -4.98 19.76
CA GLY A 296 21.87 -4.50 19.85
C GLY A 296 22.12 -3.11 19.24
N GLU A 297 21.16 -2.58 18.46
CA GLU A 297 21.21 -1.22 17.92
C GLU A 297 20.37 -0.25 18.77
N LYS A 298 20.42 1.06 18.46
CA LYS A 298 19.65 2.10 19.16
C LYS A 298 18.76 2.94 18.25
N GLN A 299 18.94 2.86 16.94
CA GLN A 299 18.18 3.63 15.96
C GLN A 299 17.45 2.68 15.00
N PRO A 300 16.27 3.06 14.50
CA PRO A 300 15.58 2.29 13.49
C PRO A 300 16.44 2.23 12.22
N PRO A 301 16.68 1.05 11.63
CA PRO A 301 17.31 0.96 10.32
C PRO A 301 16.37 1.50 9.25
N ARG A 302 16.92 1.89 8.09
CA ARG A 302 16.12 2.30 6.92
C ARG A 302 15.19 1.17 6.45
N GLU A 303 15.66 -0.06 6.56
CA GLU A 303 14.95 -1.28 6.17
C GLU A 303 15.43 -2.45 7.03
N TYR A 304 14.53 -3.36 7.35
CA TYR A 304 14.84 -4.61 8.05
C TYR A 304 15.09 -5.73 7.04
N THR A 305 15.79 -6.77 7.46
CA THR A 305 15.90 -8.03 6.72
C THR A 305 14.94 -9.07 7.25
N ILE A 306 14.52 -10.00 6.40
CA ILE A 306 13.79 -11.20 6.83
C ILE A 306 14.53 -11.88 7.97
N THR A 307 13.82 -12.44 8.93
CA THR A 307 14.38 -13.16 10.10
C THR A 307 15.28 -12.34 11.05
N ASP A 308 15.33 -11.01 10.91
CA ASP A 308 15.97 -10.13 11.90
C ASP A 308 15.29 -10.24 13.27
N ASP A 309 16.10 -10.20 14.33
CA ASP A 309 15.61 -9.99 15.69
C ASP A 309 15.37 -8.50 15.94
N VAL A 310 14.12 -8.14 16.20
CA VAL A 310 13.68 -6.75 16.35
C VAL A 310 13.16 -6.51 17.75
N GLU A 311 13.51 -5.35 18.28
CA GLU A 311 12.99 -4.82 19.53
C GLU A 311 12.00 -3.69 19.22
N TYR A 312 10.78 -3.81 19.77
CA TYR A 312 9.76 -2.77 19.72
C TYR A 312 9.44 -2.32 21.15
N THR A 313 9.39 -0.99 21.36
CA THR A 313 9.02 -0.37 22.62
C THR A 313 8.02 0.76 22.39
N VAL A 314 6.95 0.77 23.19
CA VAL A 314 5.96 1.86 23.26
C VAL A 314 5.81 2.38 24.68
N GLU A 315 5.78 3.69 24.85
CA GLU A 315 5.54 4.34 26.14
C GLU A 315 4.09 4.84 26.20
N ILE A 316 3.32 4.36 27.18
CA ILE A 316 1.91 4.73 27.38
C ILE A 316 1.77 5.44 28.72
N GLU A 317 1.08 6.58 28.70
CA GLU A 317 0.76 7.38 29.88
C GLU A 317 -0.75 7.47 30.10
N GLU A 318 -1.15 7.49 31.36
CA GLU A 318 -2.54 7.69 31.81
C GLU A 318 -2.67 9.07 32.46
N LYS A 319 -3.76 9.77 32.20
CA LYS A 319 -4.07 11.04 32.87
C LYS A 319 -4.75 10.76 34.22
N LYS A 320 -4.11 11.15 35.32
CA LYS A 320 -4.68 11.13 36.68
C LYS A 320 -4.55 12.50 37.31
N ASP A 321 -5.67 13.05 37.77
CA ASP A 321 -5.74 14.35 38.45
C ASP A 321 -5.00 15.47 37.68
N GLY A 322 -5.20 15.50 36.36
CA GLY A 322 -4.59 16.48 35.45
C GLY A 322 -3.12 16.22 35.11
N LYS A 323 -2.47 15.21 35.70
CA LYS A 323 -1.06 14.86 35.43
C LYS A 323 -0.96 13.56 34.64
N TRP A 324 0.02 13.50 33.74
CA TRP A 324 0.33 12.28 33.00
C TRP A 324 1.27 11.42 33.82
N VAL A 325 0.84 10.20 34.13
CA VAL A 325 1.60 9.20 34.88
C VAL A 325 1.80 7.95 34.03
N PRO A 326 2.87 7.16 34.27
CA PRO A 326 3.09 5.92 33.53
C PRO A 326 1.91 4.93 33.68
N TYR A 327 1.43 4.39 32.56
CA TYR A 327 0.33 3.43 32.57
C TYR A 327 0.83 2.01 32.88
N ALA A 328 0.14 1.31 33.77
CA ALA A 328 0.50 -0.06 34.15
C ALA A 328 -0.56 -1.05 33.65
N ALA A 329 -0.15 -1.95 32.75
CA ALA A 329 -0.98 -3.03 32.24
C ALA A 329 -0.12 -4.26 31.91
N ASN A 330 -0.75 -5.41 31.75
CA ASN A 330 -0.10 -6.69 31.45
C ASN A 330 -0.61 -7.33 30.14
N ASP A 331 -1.55 -6.68 29.46
CA ASP A 331 -2.33 -7.22 28.34
C ASP A 331 -2.25 -6.34 27.08
N VAL A 332 -1.29 -5.42 27.02
CA VAL A 332 -0.99 -4.64 25.81
C VAL A 332 -0.36 -5.56 24.78
N GLN A 333 -0.91 -5.60 23.57
CA GLN A 333 -0.45 -6.47 22.48
C GLN A 333 0.13 -5.64 21.34
N LEU A 334 1.16 -6.20 20.72
CA LEU A 334 1.74 -5.75 19.47
C LEU A 334 1.39 -6.75 18.38
N GLU A 335 0.93 -6.23 17.25
CA GLU A 335 0.74 -6.98 16.02
C GLU A 335 1.74 -6.52 14.97
N PHE A 336 2.35 -7.47 14.25
CA PHE A 336 3.16 -7.22 13.07
C PHE A 336 2.39 -7.68 11.85
N VAL A 337 1.86 -6.72 11.09
CA VAL A 337 0.78 -6.94 10.11
C VAL A 337 1.22 -6.51 8.72
N ARG A 338 0.78 -7.23 7.67
CA ARG A 338 0.84 -6.76 6.28
C ARG A 338 -0.57 -6.57 5.71
N ILE A 339 -1.28 -7.68 5.55
CA ILE A 339 -2.72 -7.74 5.33
C ILE A 339 -3.32 -8.36 6.58
N ASP A 340 -2.83 -9.56 6.91
CA ASP A 340 -3.13 -10.29 8.14
C ASP A 340 -1.98 -10.18 9.17
N PRO A 341 -2.25 -10.38 10.47
CA PRO A 341 -1.22 -10.39 11.50
C PRO A 341 -0.33 -11.62 11.40
N PHE A 342 0.96 -11.42 11.12
CA PHE A 342 1.97 -12.49 11.08
C PHE A 342 2.49 -12.84 12.48
N VAL A 343 2.66 -11.81 13.31
CA VAL A 343 3.09 -11.97 14.70
C VAL A 343 2.12 -11.20 15.59
N ARG A 344 1.63 -11.83 16.64
CA ARG A 344 0.90 -11.18 17.73
C ARG A 344 1.59 -11.56 19.03
N THR A 345 2.03 -10.56 19.80
CA THR A 345 2.77 -10.79 21.05
C THR A 345 2.34 -9.80 22.12
N THR A 346 2.30 -10.27 23.38
CA THR A 346 2.00 -9.41 24.53
C THR A 346 3.28 -8.69 24.97
N LEU A 347 3.21 -7.36 25.08
CA LEU A 347 4.33 -6.53 25.49
C LEU A 347 4.56 -6.63 27.00
N LYS A 348 5.82 -6.74 27.41
CA LYS A 348 6.21 -6.72 28.82
C LYS A 348 6.30 -5.28 29.30
N GLY A 349 5.40 -4.89 30.20
CA GLY A 349 5.32 -3.56 30.78
C GLY A 349 6.24 -3.38 32.00
N ASN A 350 7.04 -2.32 32.02
CA ASN A 350 7.73 -1.83 33.22
C ASN A 350 7.68 -0.29 33.24
N GLY A 351 6.99 0.29 34.24
CA GLY A 351 6.93 1.74 34.44
C GLY A 351 6.40 2.53 33.23
N GLY A 352 5.31 2.07 32.60
CA GLY A 352 4.72 2.71 31.41
C GLY A 352 5.41 2.41 30.08
N LYS A 353 6.57 1.74 30.11
CA LYS A 353 7.27 1.27 28.91
C LYS A 353 6.93 -0.18 28.64
N PHE A 354 6.41 -0.46 27.46
CA PHE A 354 5.99 -1.77 27.02
C PHE A 354 6.92 -2.25 25.92
N LYS A 355 7.60 -3.37 26.15
CA LYS A 355 8.64 -3.86 25.24
C LYS A 355 8.40 -5.31 24.83
N ALA A 356 8.69 -5.63 23.58
CA ALA A 356 8.83 -6.99 23.08
C ALA A 356 10.03 -7.11 22.15
N VAL A 357 10.64 -8.30 22.19
CA VAL A 357 11.67 -8.71 21.24
C VAL A 357 11.13 -9.93 20.52
N PHE A 358 11.13 -9.90 19.19
CA PHE A 358 10.64 -10.98 18.36
C PHE A 358 11.37 -11.01 17.02
N LYS A 359 11.28 -12.15 16.34
CA LYS A 359 11.90 -12.37 15.04
C LYS A 359 10.93 -12.03 13.92
N LEU A 360 11.40 -11.30 12.91
CA LEU A 360 10.61 -10.99 11.73
C LEU A 360 10.33 -12.26 10.90
N PRO A 361 9.20 -12.33 10.18
CA PRO A 361 8.89 -13.46 9.32
C PRO A 361 9.88 -13.59 8.16
N ASP A 362 9.86 -14.76 7.52
CA ASP A 362 10.61 -15.07 6.30
C ASP A 362 9.99 -14.44 5.02
N VAL A 363 8.77 -13.93 5.14
CA VAL A 363 8.07 -13.21 4.06
C VAL A 363 8.49 -11.74 4.04
N TYR A 364 8.97 -11.27 2.89
CA TYR A 364 9.33 -9.87 2.68
C TYR A 364 8.12 -9.01 2.24
N GLY A 365 8.26 -7.69 2.38
CA GLY A 365 7.25 -6.72 1.98
C GLY A 365 7.19 -5.51 2.91
N VAL A 366 6.10 -4.76 2.81
CA VAL A 366 5.81 -3.63 3.69
C VAL A 366 4.93 -4.13 4.84
N PHE A 367 5.40 -3.98 6.05
CA PHE A 367 4.71 -4.38 7.28
C PHE A 367 4.39 -3.16 8.14
N LYS A 368 3.57 -3.37 9.16
CA LYS A 368 3.18 -2.38 10.16
C LYS A 368 3.32 -2.99 11.54
N PHE A 369 3.99 -2.29 12.45
CA PHE A 369 3.78 -2.47 13.87
C PHE A 369 2.47 -1.80 14.22
N LEU A 370 1.53 -2.56 14.78
CA LEU A 370 0.21 -2.10 15.16
C LEU A 370 0.01 -2.36 16.65
N VAL A 371 -0.30 -1.30 17.40
CA VAL A 371 -0.78 -1.39 18.78
C VAL A 371 -2.20 -0.85 18.80
N ASP A 372 -3.16 -1.79 18.83
CA ASP A 372 -4.58 -1.51 19.01
C ASP A 372 -4.99 -1.90 20.43
N TYR A 373 -5.11 -0.92 21.32
CA TYR A 373 -5.50 -1.12 22.71
C TYR A 373 -6.88 -0.52 22.98
N HIS A 374 -7.88 -1.40 22.89
CA HIS A 374 -9.29 -1.09 23.18
C HIS A 374 -9.72 -1.77 24.49
N ARG A 375 -10.00 -0.97 25.52
CA ARG A 375 -10.57 -1.43 26.80
C ARG A 375 -11.73 -0.53 27.23
N VAL A 376 -12.82 -1.14 27.69
CA VAL A 376 -14.01 -0.41 28.14
C VAL A 376 -13.66 0.59 29.24
N GLY A 377 -14.00 1.86 29.02
CA GLY A 377 -13.74 2.95 29.96
C GLY A 377 -12.41 3.70 29.72
N TYR A 378 -11.49 3.14 28.95
CA TYR A 378 -10.27 3.83 28.52
C TYR A 378 -10.40 4.38 27.10
N THR A 379 -9.65 5.44 26.80
CA THR A 379 -9.40 5.89 25.43
C THR A 379 -8.90 4.74 24.56
N HIS A 380 -9.42 4.64 23.33
CA HIS A 380 -8.93 3.71 22.32
C HIS A 380 -7.58 4.21 21.81
N LEU A 381 -6.52 3.45 22.07
CA LEU A 381 -5.20 3.73 21.52
C LEU A 381 -5.00 2.94 20.24
N PHE A 382 -4.66 3.65 19.18
CA PHE A 382 -4.36 3.07 17.88
C PHE A 382 -3.08 3.71 17.34
N ASP A 383 -1.96 2.98 17.40
CA ASP A 383 -0.67 3.41 16.88
C ASP A 383 -0.18 2.46 15.78
N VAL A 384 0.29 3.04 14.67
CA VAL A 384 0.74 2.30 13.49
C VAL A 384 2.08 2.84 13.02
N GLN A 385 3.11 1.99 13.00
CA GLN A 385 4.42 2.31 12.43
C GLN A 385 4.71 1.41 11.24
N GLN A 386 4.81 2.00 10.05
CA GLN A 386 5.08 1.26 8.82
C GLN A 386 6.58 1.04 8.63
N VAL A 387 6.97 -0.18 8.26
CA VAL A 387 8.35 -0.57 8.00
C VAL A 387 8.47 -1.48 6.78
N SER A 388 9.63 -1.43 6.13
CA SER A 388 9.95 -2.32 5.01
C SER A 388 10.85 -3.45 5.48
N VAL A 389 10.44 -4.69 5.19
CA VAL A 389 11.23 -5.90 5.39
C VAL A 389 11.66 -6.40 4.02
N ARG A 390 12.97 -6.33 3.74
CA ARG A 390 13.54 -6.79 2.46
C ARG A 390 14.11 -8.20 2.58
N PRO A 391 14.20 -8.95 1.46
CA PRO A 391 14.95 -10.20 1.44
C PRO A 391 16.45 -9.95 1.66
N LEU A 392 17.21 -11.03 1.85
CA LEU A 392 18.67 -10.99 1.96
C LEU A 392 19.29 -10.49 0.64
N LEU A 393 20.32 -9.66 0.73
CA LEU A 393 21.15 -9.30 -0.42
C LEU A 393 22.05 -10.48 -0.81
N HIS A 394 22.50 -10.51 -2.06
CA HIS A 394 23.44 -11.53 -2.56
C HIS A 394 24.75 -11.64 -1.74
N THR A 395 25.13 -10.59 -1.01
CA THR A 395 26.29 -10.58 -0.10
C THR A 395 26.02 -11.20 1.26
N GLN A 396 24.75 -11.34 1.66
CA GLN A 396 24.32 -11.77 2.98
C GLN A 396 23.98 -13.26 3.06
N TYR A 397 23.89 -13.96 1.92
CA TYR A 397 23.76 -15.42 1.92
C TYR A 397 25.00 -16.09 2.51
N GLU A 398 24.79 -17.20 3.20
CA GLU A 398 25.87 -18.02 3.72
C GLU A 398 26.78 -18.50 2.59
N ARG A 399 28.10 -18.36 2.78
CA ARG A 399 29.11 -18.78 1.81
C ARG A 399 29.98 -19.86 2.43
N PHE A 400 30.55 -20.70 1.58
CA PHE A 400 31.43 -21.81 1.98
C PHE A 400 30.72 -22.86 2.85
N ILE A 401 29.49 -23.20 2.48
CA ILE A 401 28.71 -24.22 3.18
C ILE A 401 29.40 -25.59 3.09
N ARG A 402 29.49 -26.29 4.23
CA ARG A 402 30.19 -27.58 4.31
C ARG A 402 29.61 -28.64 3.37
N SER A 403 28.29 -28.62 3.19
CA SER A 403 27.58 -29.53 2.27
C SER A 403 28.04 -29.35 0.81
N ALA A 404 28.49 -28.15 0.43
CA ALA A 404 28.91 -27.85 -0.94
C ALA A 404 30.41 -28.03 -1.20
N TYR A 405 31.18 -28.52 -0.22
CA TYR A 405 32.62 -28.80 -0.40
C TYR A 405 32.92 -29.71 -1.61
N PRO A 406 32.13 -30.76 -1.91
CA PRO A 406 32.35 -31.57 -3.12
C PRO A 406 32.26 -30.75 -4.41
N TYR A 407 31.34 -29.79 -4.49
CA TYR A 407 31.19 -28.93 -5.68
C TYR A 407 32.33 -27.91 -5.78
N TYR A 408 32.76 -27.32 -4.67
CA TYR A 408 33.91 -26.42 -4.65
C TYR A 408 35.17 -27.15 -5.10
N ALA A 409 35.44 -28.35 -4.57
CA ALA A 409 36.56 -29.19 -4.99
C ALA A 409 36.45 -29.62 -6.46
N SER A 410 35.25 -30.01 -6.92
CA SER A 410 35.01 -30.37 -8.33
C SER A 410 35.28 -29.21 -9.28
N SER A 411 34.81 -28.00 -8.97
CA SER A 411 35.09 -26.82 -9.80
C SER A 411 36.58 -26.49 -9.89
N LEU A 412 37.31 -26.61 -8.78
CA LEU A 412 38.77 -26.47 -8.77
C LEU A 412 39.46 -27.58 -9.56
N SER A 413 38.98 -28.82 -9.46
CA SER A 413 39.45 -29.95 -10.27
C SER A 413 39.25 -29.69 -11.75
N MET A 414 38.04 -29.28 -12.16
CA MET A 414 37.74 -28.95 -13.55
C MET A 414 38.58 -27.78 -14.05
N MET A 415 38.89 -26.78 -13.23
CA MET A 415 39.80 -25.69 -13.62
C MET A 415 41.23 -26.21 -13.85
N MET A 416 41.73 -27.10 -12.98
CA MET A 416 43.03 -27.75 -13.16
C MET A 416 43.02 -28.68 -14.40
N ASP A 417 41.94 -29.42 -14.62
CA ASP A 417 41.77 -30.30 -15.77
C ASP A 417 41.63 -29.50 -17.05
N ILE A 418 40.86 -28.40 -17.08
CA ILE A 418 40.74 -27.52 -18.25
C ILE A 418 42.07 -26.82 -18.55
N GLU A 419 42.87 -26.45 -17.56
CA GLU A 419 44.21 -25.92 -17.81
C GLU A 419 45.14 -27.01 -18.36
N SER A 420 45.01 -28.25 -17.87
CA SER A 420 45.74 -29.43 -18.37
C SER A 420 45.29 -29.83 -19.78
N ILE A 421 43.99 -29.73 -20.06
CA ILE A 421 43.34 -30.02 -21.32
C ILE A 421 43.58 -28.87 -22.30
N LYS A 422 43.64 -27.60 -21.89
CA LYS A 422 44.09 -26.49 -22.77
C LYS A 422 45.54 -26.68 -23.19
N ARG A 423 46.40 -27.15 -22.28
CA ARG A 423 47.77 -27.57 -22.60
C ARG A 423 47.82 -28.79 -23.51
N ALA A 424 46.80 -29.66 -23.50
CA ALA A 424 46.70 -30.83 -24.38
C ALA A 424 45.95 -30.55 -25.71
N MET A 425 45.02 -29.60 -25.74
CA MET A 425 44.14 -29.20 -26.85
C MET A 425 44.71 -28.03 -27.65
N SER A 426 45.88 -27.47 -27.28
CA SER A 426 46.67 -26.63 -28.19
C SER A 426 47.13 -27.38 -29.46
N HIS A 427 46.68 -28.62 -29.66
CA HIS A 427 46.87 -29.45 -30.85
C HIS A 427 45.57 -29.81 -31.58
N GLY A 428 44.44 -29.14 -31.29
CA GLY A 428 43.18 -29.30 -32.03
C GLY A 428 42.92 -28.16 -33.00
N GLU A 429 43.65 -28.10 -34.12
CA GLU A 429 43.45 -27.08 -35.17
C GLU A 429 42.21 -27.37 -36.03
N MET A 430 41.48 -26.31 -36.40
CA MET A 430 40.48 -26.34 -37.48
C MET A 430 41.18 -26.76 -38.79
N PRO A 431 40.63 -27.71 -39.57
CA PRO A 431 41.25 -28.11 -40.83
C PRO A 431 41.50 -26.90 -41.73
N GLN A 432 42.76 -26.74 -42.19
CA GLN A 432 43.21 -25.53 -42.89
C GLN A 432 42.43 -25.24 -44.17
N GLU A 433 41.91 -26.28 -44.84
CA GLU A 433 41.03 -26.17 -46.01
C GLU A 433 39.69 -25.50 -45.67
N LEU A 434 39.08 -25.87 -44.53
CA LEU A 434 37.84 -25.26 -44.06
C LEU A 434 38.04 -23.81 -43.63
N ALA A 435 39.16 -23.52 -42.95
CA ALA A 435 39.52 -22.15 -42.56
C ALA A 435 39.73 -21.24 -43.78
N GLN A 436 40.41 -21.72 -44.83
CA GLN A 436 40.56 -20.97 -46.09
C GLN A 436 39.23 -20.76 -46.81
N LYS A 437 38.36 -21.77 -46.84
CA LYS A 437 37.03 -21.63 -47.44
C LYS A 437 36.20 -20.57 -46.70
N LEU A 438 36.14 -20.64 -45.38
CA LEU A 438 35.41 -19.66 -44.55
C LEU A 438 36.02 -18.26 -44.68
N PHE A 439 37.35 -18.13 -44.78
CA PHE A 439 38.00 -16.84 -44.96
C PHE A 439 37.56 -16.13 -46.26
N ASN A 440 37.28 -16.89 -47.33
CA ASN A 440 36.85 -16.34 -48.61
C ASN A 440 35.34 -16.05 -48.69
N GLU A 441 34.52 -16.79 -47.94
CA GLU A 441 33.05 -16.73 -47.99
C GLU A 441 32.44 -15.83 -46.91
N CYS A 442 33.07 -15.71 -45.75
CA CYS A 442 32.56 -14.98 -44.59
C CYS A 442 33.05 -13.52 -44.52
N GLY A 443 32.36 -12.71 -43.73
CA GLY A 443 32.68 -11.30 -43.52
C GLY A 443 33.71 -11.04 -42.41
N PHE A 444 34.16 -9.80 -42.35
CA PHE A 444 35.13 -9.27 -41.40
C PHE A 444 34.60 -7.99 -40.77
N LEU A 445 34.73 -7.87 -39.45
CA LEU A 445 34.48 -6.64 -38.71
C LEU A 445 35.80 -6.15 -38.14
N ILE A 446 36.28 -5.00 -38.63
CA ILE A 446 37.52 -4.38 -38.18
C ILE A 446 37.19 -3.21 -37.27
N ILE A 447 37.82 -3.17 -36.10
CA ILE A 447 37.60 -2.13 -35.09
C ILE A 447 38.91 -1.39 -34.83
N GLN A 448 38.97 -0.14 -35.25
CA GLN A 448 40.11 0.75 -35.04
C GLN A 448 40.05 1.42 -33.67
N ASP A 449 41.21 1.55 -33.02
CA ASP A 449 41.39 2.22 -31.73
C ASP A 449 40.54 1.63 -30.58
N CYS A 450 40.20 0.34 -30.66
CA CYS A 450 39.41 -0.34 -29.63
C CYS A 450 40.14 -0.34 -28.27
N PRO A 451 39.51 0.18 -27.20
CA PRO A 451 40.15 0.22 -25.89
C PRO A 451 40.32 -1.19 -25.30
N PRO A 452 41.48 -1.52 -24.70
CA PRO A 452 41.66 -2.79 -24.00
C PRO A 452 40.74 -2.86 -22.77
N LYS A 453 40.40 -4.09 -22.36
CA LYS A 453 39.50 -4.39 -21.22
C LYS A 453 38.02 -4.10 -21.42
N LEU A 454 37.60 -3.63 -22.60
CA LEU A 454 36.19 -3.55 -22.99
C LEU A 454 35.58 -4.96 -23.04
N GLU A 455 34.33 -5.14 -22.60
CA GLU A 455 33.56 -6.31 -22.99
C GLU A 455 33.06 -6.09 -24.42
N PHE A 456 33.43 -6.97 -25.35
CA PHE A 456 32.92 -6.98 -26.71
C PHE A 456 32.26 -8.32 -27.00
N GLY A 457 31.06 -8.28 -27.57
CA GLY A 457 30.29 -9.47 -27.88
C GLY A 457 29.64 -9.45 -29.24
N VAL A 458 29.43 -10.65 -29.75
CA VAL A 458 28.62 -10.94 -30.93
C VAL A 458 27.65 -12.06 -30.56
N ASP A 459 26.38 -11.82 -30.83
CA ASP A 459 25.28 -12.74 -30.59
C ASP A 459 25.26 -13.25 -29.13
N TYR A 460 25.68 -14.49 -28.87
CA TYR A 460 25.65 -15.11 -27.55
C TYR A 460 26.98 -15.10 -26.80
N LYS A 461 28.06 -14.65 -27.42
CA LYS A 461 29.39 -14.70 -26.83
C LYS A 461 29.95 -13.31 -26.64
N SER A 462 30.51 -13.07 -25.47
CA SER A 462 31.32 -11.89 -25.19
C SER A 462 32.67 -12.30 -24.63
N TRP A 463 33.64 -11.41 -24.84
CA TRP A 463 35.00 -11.55 -24.36
C TRP A 463 35.51 -10.20 -23.89
N THR A 464 36.52 -10.24 -23.02
CA THR A 464 37.29 -9.04 -22.67
C THR A 464 38.33 -8.78 -23.76
N VAL A 465 38.29 -7.59 -24.34
CA VAL A 465 39.20 -7.14 -25.41
C VAL A 465 40.64 -7.10 -24.92
N ALA A 466 41.53 -7.80 -25.64
CA ALA A 466 42.97 -7.80 -25.41
C ALA A 466 43.68 -6.62 -26.11
N GLU A 467 44.91 -6.30 -25.71
CA GLU A 467 45.65 -5.11 -26.20
C GLU A 467 45.86 -5.05 -27.73
N LYS A 468 45.95 -6.21 -28.40
CA LYS A 468 46.17 -6.30 -29.85
C LYS A 468 44.92 -6.61 -30.66
N PHE A 469 43.74 -6.62 -30.04
CA PHE A 469 42.50 -6.99 -30.71
C PHE A 469 42.12 -5.94 -31.78
N LEU A 470 41.84 -6.41 -33.00
CA LEU A 470 41.45 -5.57 -34.13
C LEU A 470 40.06 -5.91 -34.70
N GLY A 471 39.32 -6.82 -34.07
CA GLY A 471 37.95 -7.17 -34.46
C GLY A 471 37.73 -8.67 -34.70
N LEU A 472 36.73 -8.98 -35.54
CA LEU A 472 36.25 -10.33 -35.81
C LEU A 472 36.46 -10.75 -37.27
N LYS A 473 36.77 -12.03 -37.46
CA LYS A 473 36.86 -12.70 -38.77
C LYS A 473 35.88 -13.87 -38.86
N LEU A 474 35.62 -14.30 -40.09
CA LEU A 474 34.78 -15.46 -40.38
C LEU A 474 33.31 -15.27 -39.96
N ILE A 475 32.79 -14.05 -40.06
CA ILE A 475 31.39 -13.74 -39.72
C ILE A 475 30.47 -14.32 -40.81
N PRO A 476 29.56 -15.25 -40.49
CA PRO A 476 28.64 -15.81 -41.48
C PRO A 476 27.76 -14.73 -42.13
N PRO A 477 27.27 -14.94 -43.35
CA PRO A 477 26.23 -14.09 -43.91
C PRO A 477 24.94 -14.19 -43.09
N GLY A 478 24.33 -13.06 -42.76
CA GLY A 478 23.11 -13.02 -41.95
C GLY A 478 23.04 -11.81 -41.01
N ILE A 479 21.99 -11.76 -40.19
CA ILE A 479 21.83 -10.75 -39.14
C ILE A 479 22.66 -11.17 -37.94
N HIS A 480 23.47 -10.27 -37.42
CA HIS A 480 24.23 -10.44 -36.19
C HIS A 480 23.99 -9.24 -35.26
N TYR A 481 24.00 -9.50 -33.95
CA TYR A 481 23.90 -8.46 -32.93
C TYR A 481 25.25 -8.27 -32.25
N PHE A 482 25.84 -7.10 -32.45
CA PHE A 482 27.10 -6.73 -31.81
C PHE A 482 26.80 -5.86 -30.62
N PHE A 483 27.51 -6.08 -29.52
CA PHE A 483 27.37 -5.26 -28.33
C PHE A 483 28.71 -5.06 -27.64
N LEU A 484 28.77 -3.98 -26.87
CA LEU A 484 29.89 -3.64 -26.02
C LEU A 484 29.42 -3.20 -24.64
N ALA A 485 30.27 -3.38 -23.64
CA ALA A 485 30.10 -2.78 -22.33
C ALA A 485 31.46 -2.43 -21.71
N THR A 486 31.50 -1.33 -20.96
CA THR A 486 32.59 -1.10 -20.01
C THR A 486 32.19 -1.70 -18.66
N THR A 487 33.12 -1.89 -17.73
CA THR A 487 32.86 -2.53 -16.42
C THR A 487 31.77 -1.83 -15.59
N THR A 488 31.39 -0.60 -15.93
CA THR A 488 30.45 0.24 -15.16
C THR A 488 29.34 0.84 -16.00
N ALA A 489 29.26 0.56 -17.31
CA ALA A 489 28.27 1.13 -18.22
C ALA A 489 27.30 0.06 -18.75
N PRO A 490 26.05 0.43 -19.08
CA PRO A 490 25.11 -0.47 -19.73
C PRO A 490 25.64 -0.94 -21.10
N ARG A 491 25.16 -2.10 -21.53
CA ARG A 491 25.45 -2.60 -22.88
C ARG A 491 24.91 -1.64 -23.94
N ILE A 492 25.75 -1.35 -24.92
CA ILE A 492 25.38 -0.63 -26.13
C ILE A 492 25.59 -1.60 -27.29
N GLY A 493 24.57 -1.83 -28.10
CA GLY A 493 24.66 -2.75 -29.22
C GLY A 493 23.89 -2.29 -30.44
N PHE A 494 24.14 -2.94 -31.56
CA PHE A 494 23.48 -2.67 -32.82
C PHE A 494 23.36 -3.96 -33.64
N PHE A 495 22.36 -3.99 -34.50
CA PHE A 495 22.19 -5.08 -35.46
C PHE A 495 22.91 -4.72 -36.77
N LYS A 496 23.55 -5.71 -37.38
CA LYS A 496 24.15 -5.58 -38.72
C LYS A 496 23.87 -6.83 -39.54
N ALA A 497 23.36 -6.62 -40.73
CA ALA A 497 23.29 -7.63 -41.77
C ALA A 497 24.65 -7.72 -42.48
N PHE A 498 25.30 -8.88 -42.42
CA PHE A 498 26.53 -9.18 -43.14
C PHE A 498 26.22 -9.90 -44.45
N LYS A 499 26.80 -9.41 -45.55
CA LYS A 499 26.87 -10.11 -46.83
C LYS A 499 28.14 -10.98 -46.88
N GLY A 500 28.15 -11.99 -47.75
CA GLY A 500 29.33 -12.82 -47.97
C GLY A 500 30.54 -11.96 -48.37
N ASN A 501 31.67 -12.19 -47.70
CA ASN A 501 32.92 -11.45 -47.90
C ASN A 501 32.77 -9.91 -47.73
N GLU A 502 31.87 -9.44 -46.87
CA GLU A 502 31.76 -8.01 -46.52
C GLU A 502 32.81 -7.63 -45.48
N VAL A 503 33.50 -6.49 -45.67
CA VAL A 503 34.42 -5.91 -44.68
C VAL A 503 33.80 -4.64 -44.12
N VAL A 504 33.51 -4.65 -42.81
CA VAL A 504 32.94 -3.50 -42.09
C VAL A 504 34.01 -2.91 -41.20
N VAL A 505 34.18 -1.58 -41.24
CA VAL A 505 35.21 -0.88 -40.45
C VAL A 505 34.55 0.10 -39.48
N LEU A 506 34.74 -0.14 -38.19
CA LEU A 506 34.32 0.75 -37.12
C LEU A 506 35.52 1.45 -36.50
N LYS A 507 35.30 2.66 -35.99
CA LYS A 507 36.29 3.39 -35.21
C LYS A 507 35.75 3.71 -33.83
N TRP A 508 36.56 3.52 -32.81
CA TRP A 508 36.23 3.96 -31.46
C TRP A 508 36.31 5.48 -31.33
N ASP A 509 35.21 6.11 -30.95
CA ASP A 509 35.16 7.52 -30.56
C ASP A 509 35.40 7.65 -29.05
N LYS A 510 36.61 8.09 -28.70
CA LYS A 510 37.03 8.30 -27.31
C LYS A 510 36.20 9.36 -26.57
N LYS A 511 35.57 10.30 -27.28
CA LYS A 511 34.83 11.40 -26.64
C LYS A 511 33.45 10.95 -26.18
N ASN A 512 32.77 10.18 -27.02
CA ASN A 512 31.41 9.71 -26.77
C ASN A 512 31.38 8.25 -26.26
N GLU A 513 32.56 7.63 -26.09
CA GLU A 513 32.74 6.24 -25.67
C GLU A 513 31.86 5.25 -26.45
N THR A 514 31.82 5.43 -27.79
CA THR A 514 30.98 4.63 -28.68
C THR A 514 31.68 4.35 -30.01
N PHE A 515 31.12 3.43 -30.81
CA PHE A 515 31.56 3.24 -32.19
C PHE A 515 30.94 4.25 -33.13
N VAL A 516 31.74 4.70 -34.08
CA VAL A 516 31.27 5.46 -35.23
C VAL A 516 31.62 4.67 -36.48
N GLU A 517 30.69 4.61 -37.43
CA GLU A 517 30.98 4.04 -38.73
C GLU A 517 32.03 4.92 -39.39
N LYS A 518 33.18 4.34 -39.71
CA LYS A 518 34.12 5.03 -40.56
C LYS A 518 33.68 4.76 -42.00
N LEU A 519 32.89 5.67 -42.55
CA LEU A 519 32.70 5.79 -44.00
C LEU A 519 34.06 6.17 -44.61
N GLY A 520 34.96 5.20 -44.74
CA GLY A 520 36.20 5.35 -45.48
C GLY A 520 35.89 5.48 -46.98
N SER A 521 36.80 6.07 -47.75
CA SER A 521 36.74 5.94 -49.21
C SER A 521 36.80 4.45 -49.56
N GLN A 522 36.23 4.07 -50.70
CA GLN A 522 36.24 2.68 -51.17
C GLN A 522 37.68 2.11 -51.23
N GLU A 523 38.65 2.98 -51.52
CA GLU A 523 40.10 2.70 -51.48
C GLU A 523 40.63 2.31 -50.08
N ASP A 524 40.12 2.91 -48.99
CA ASP A 524 40.54 2.56 -47.62
C ASP A 524 40.09 1.14 -47.25
N ILE A 525 38.88 0.76 -47.68
CA ILE A 525 38.32 -0.58 -47.45
C ILE A 525 39.10 -1.62 -48.26
N GLU A 526 39.43 -1.32 -49.52
CA GLU A 526 40.27 -2.17 -50.37
C GLU A 526 41.67 -2.35 -49.81
N ARG A 527 42.30 -1.27 -49.31
CA ARG A 527 43.61 -1.37 -48.64
C ARG A 527 43.59 -2.27 -47.40
N ILE A 528 42.51 -2.18 -46.60
CA ILE A 528 42.34 -3.05 -45.42
C ILE A 528 42.14 -4.50 -45.87
N ARG A 529 41.37 -4.71 -46.95
CA ARG A 529 41.13 -6.03 -47.53
C ARG A 529 42.43 -6.70 -47.95
N ASP A 530 43.30 -6.00 -48.68
CA ASP A 530 44.60 -6.52 -49.11
C ASP A 530 45.53 -6.84 -47.94
N ASN A 531 45.34 -6.18 -46.80
CA ASN A 531 46.14 -6.36 -45.59
C ASN A 531 45.53 -7.36 -44.58
N LEU A 532 44.37 -7.98 -44.86
CA LEU A 532 43.66 -8.88 -43.93
C LEU A 532 44.55 -10.02 -43.43
N MET A 533 45.37 -10.61 -44.32
CA MET A 533 46.23 -11.74 -43.97
C MET A 533 47.34 -11.35 -42.97
N ASN A 534 47.81 -10.10 -43.01
CA ASN A 534 48.83 -9.61 -42.07
C ASN A 534 48.24 -9.32 -40.68
N ILE A 535 46.96 -8.90 -40.62
CA ILE A 535 46.27 -8.59 -39.36
C ILE A 535 45.47 -9.78 -38.80
N ASP A 536 45.43 -10.92 -39.51
CA ASP A 536 44.65 -12.11 -39.14
C ASP A 536 44.92 -12.63 -37.72
N ARG A 537 46.18 -12.51 -37.26
CA ARG A 537 46.63 -12.89 -35.90
C ARG A 537 45.99 -12.04 -34.79
N ASN A 538 45.49 -10.86 -35.15
CA ASN A 538 44.86 -9.89 -34.24
C ASN A 538 43.33 -9.90 -34.34
N LEU A 539 42.75 -10.76 -35.20
CA LEU A 539 41.32 -10.92 -35.38
C LEU A 539 40.83 -12.21 -34.71
N ALA A 540 39.77 -12.10 -33.92
CA ALA A 540 39.16 -13.28 -33.29
C ALA A 540 38.20 -13.97 -34.27
N PRO A 541 38.20 -15.32 -34.34
CA PRO A 541 37.24 -16.05 -35.15
C PRO A 541 35.83 -15.96 -34.56
N TYR A 542 34.83 -15.89 -35.44
CA TYR A 542 33.43 -15.97 -35.05
C TYR A 542 33.12 -17.28 -34.28
N PRO A 543 32.27 -17.25 -33.23
CA PRO A 543 31.95 -18.40 -32.41
C PRO A 543 30.92 -19.32 -33.09
N PHE A 544 31.41 -20.24 -33.93
CA PHE A 544 30.56 -21.20 -34.64
C PHE A 544 29.86 -22.22 -33.74
N ASP A 545 30.28 -22.39 -32.48
CA ASP A 545 29.65 -23.31 -31.53
C ASP A 545 28.21 -22.92 -31.16
N SER A 546 27.89 -21.62 -31.21
CA SER A 546 26.54 -21.10 -30.86
C SER A 546 25.68 -20.70 -32.05
N ILE A 547 26.14 -20.88 -33.29
CA ILE A 547 25.45 -20.37 -34.49
C ILE A 547 24.04 -20.94 -34.67
N GLN A 548 23.83 -22.22 -34.36
CA GLN A 548 22.51 -22.86 -34.51
C GLN A 548 21.46 -22.25 -33.58
N ASN A 549 21.87 -21.91 -32.34
CA ASN A 549 21.02 -21.23 -31.38
C ASN A 549 20.69 -19.82 -31.87
N TRP A 550 21.69 -19.10 -32.40
CA TRP A 550 21.49 -17.76 -32.95
C TRP A 550 20.49 -17.76 -34.10
N ILE A 551 20.66 -18.65 -35.08
CA ILE A 551 19.75 -18.77 -36.23
C ILE A 551 18.32 -19.07 -35.75
N SER A 552 18.16 -19.92 -34.74
CA SER A 552 16.84 -20.28 -34.20
C SER A 552 16.12 -19.11 -33.51
N LEU A 553 16.85 -18.05 -33.14
CA LEU A 553 16.28 -16.85 -32.52
C LEU A 553 16.10 -15.68 -33.47
N THR A 554 16.73 -15.73 -34.65
CA THR A 554 16.72 -14.62 -35.61
C THR A 554 16.21 -15.03 -36.98
N ASN A 555 15.69 -16.25 -37.14
CA ASN A 555 15.23 -16.77 -38.43
C ASN A 555 14.10 -15.95 -39.09
N HIS A 556 13.33 -15.16 -38.33
CA HIS A 556 12.33 -14.24 -38.90
C HIS A 556 12.86 -12.81 -39.06
N ILE A 557 13.97 -12.44 -38.42
CA ILE A 557 14.54 -11.10 -38.50
C ILE A 557 15.23 -10.91 -39.86
N LYS A 558 14.74 -9.95 -40.64
CA LYS A 558 15.32 -9.56 -41.92
C LYS A 558 15.99 -8.20 -41.83
N GLU A 559 16.77 -7.86 -42.85
CA GLU A 559 17.39 -6.52 -42.97
C GLU A 559 16.32 -5.41 -42.93
N GLY A 560 15.19 -5.59 -43.62
CA GLY A 560 14.06 -4.65 -43.56
C GLY A 560 13.44 -4.50 -42.15
N THR A 561 13.38 -5.58 -41.37
CA THR A 561 12.93 -5.55 -39.97
C THR A 561 13.89 -4.70 -39.12
N VAL A 562 15.20 -4.91 -39.28
CA VAL A 562 16.23 -4.15 -38.56
C VAL A 562 16.15 -2.66 -38.89
N GLU A 563 16.05 -2.31 -40.17
CA GLU A 563 15.95 -0.91 -40.61
C GLU A 563 14.69 -0.21 -40.07
N ARG A 564 13.58 -0.95 -39.94
CA ARG A 564 12.32 -0.44 -39.39
C ARG A 564 12.39 -0.19 -37.88
N LEU A 565 13.01 -1.11 -37.14
CA LEU A 565 12.99 -1.10 -35.67
C LEU A 565 14.16 -0.35 -35.03
N ARG A 566 15.31 -0.27 -35.71
CA ARG A 566 16.50 0.36 -35.14
C ARG A 566 16.25 1.84 -34.81
N PRO A 567 16.88 2.38 -33.76
CA PRO A 567 16.93 3.81 -33.52
C PRO A 567 17.50 4.58 -34.72
N LYS A 568 17.11 5.85 -34.88
CA LYS A 568 17.61 6.74 -35.95
C LYS A 568 18.89 7.48 -35.58
N ASN A 569 19.53 7.11 -34.46
CA ASN A 569 20.82 7.63 -34.06
C ASN A 569 21.95 7.04 -34.92
N LEU A 570 23.18 7.46 -34.65
CA LEU A 570 24.34 6.97 -35.38
C LEU A 570 24.47 5.45 -35.19
N LEU A 571 24.60 4.70 -36.30
CA LEU A 571 24.68 3.22 -36.33
C LEU A 571 23.44 2.45 -35.82
N GLY A 572 22.35 3.12 -35.45
CA GLY A 572 21.18 2.45 -34.86
C GLY A 572 21.50 1.79 -33.53
N LEU A 573 22.31 2.46 -32.71
CA LEU A 573 22.76 2.01 -31.39
C LEU A 573 21.58 1.91 -30.41
N ILE A 574 21.50 0.77 -29.76
CA ILE A 574 20.52 0.41 -28.76
C ILE A 574 21.24 0.34 -27.41
N SER A 575 20.75 1.07 -26.42
CA SER A 575 21.33 1.11 -25.08
C SER A 575 20.24 0.98 -24.02
N GLY A 576 20.59 0.35 -22.89
CA GLY A 576 19.74 0.32 -21.69
C GLY A 576 19.57 1.69 -21.01
N GLN A 577 20.37 2.69 -21.41
CA GLN A 577 20.25 4.09 -20.96
C GLN A 577 20.20 5.01 -22.18
N PRO A 578 19.06 5.09 -22.88
CA PRO A 578 18.92 6.00 -24.02
C PRO A 578 19.09 7.46 -23.56
N GLU A 579 19.57 8.33 -24.44
CA GLU A 579 19.65 9.76 -24.14
C GLU A 579 18.24 10.29 -23.87
N THR A 580 18.06 11.01 -22.76
CA THR A 580 16.78 11.62 -22.40
C THR A 580 16.84 13.13 -22.48
N VAL A 581 15.74 13.75 -22.88
CA VAL A 581 15.49 15.19 -22.77
C VAL A 581 14.46 15.44 -21.69
N SER A 582 14.66 16.51 -20.92
CA SER A 582 13.66 16.95 -19.95
C SER A 582 12.45 17.59 -20.64
N LYS A 583 11.27 17.49 -20.03
CA LYS A 583 10.06 18.14 -20.54
C LYS A 583 10.22 19.66 -20.66
N GLU A 584 11.04 20.27 -19.81
CA GLU A 584 11.43 21.68 -19.88
C GLU A 584 12.20 21.99 -21.17
N GLU A 585 13.20 21.17 -21.53
CA GLU A 585 14.00 21.38 -22.74
C GLU A 585 13.19 21.15 -24.03
N GLU A 586 12.26 20.19 -24.01
CA GLU A 586 11.31 19.96 -25.11
C GLU A 586 10.44 21.21 -25.34
N LEU A 587 9.79 21.70 -24.27
CA LEU A 587 8.94 22.89 -24.34
C LEU A 587 9.73 24.16 -24.68
N ALA A 588 10.97 24.27 -24.21
CA ALA A 588 11.86 25.38 -24.51
C ALA A 588 12.18 25.49 -26.00
N LYS A 589 12.38 24.33 -26.66
CA LYS A 589 12.58 24.24 -28.11
C LYS A 589 11.31 24.54 -28.89
N GLU A 590 10.16 24.02 -28.47
CA GLU A 590 8.87 24.29 -29.12
C GLU A 590 8.47 25.77 -29.07
N VAL A 591 8.68 26.43 -27.93
CA VAL A 591 8.31 27.84 -27.72
C VAL A 591 9.41 28.80 -28.22
N GLY A 592 10.57 28.28 -28.66
CA GLY A 592 11.71 29.09 -29.11
C GLY A 592 12.32 29.98 -28.02
N LYS A 593 12.10 29.62 -26.74
CA LYS A 593 12.48 30.42 -25.55
C LYS A 593 13.38 29.62 -24.61
N GLU A 594 14.52 29.15 -25.13
CA GLU A 594 15.55 28.42 -24.36
C GLU A 594 16.02 29.14 -23.08
N LYS A 595 15.91 30.47 -23.04
CA LYS A 595 16.35 31.28 -21.90
C LYS A 595 15.37 31.34 -20.72
N VAL A 596 14.09 30.99 -20.90
CA VAL A 596 13.07 31.16 -19.84
C VAL A 596 13.15 30.05 -18.77
N PHE A 597 13.71 28.89 -19.13
CA PHE A 597 13.79 27.73 -18.23
C PHE A 597 15.13 27.59 -17.50
N ASN A 598 16.09 28.47 -17.79
CA ASN A 598 17.40 28.54 -17.15
C ASN A 598 17.38 29.59 -16.03
N VAL A 599 17.90 29.23 -14.84
CA VAL A 599 18.05 30.19 -13.74
C VAL A 599 19.18 31.14 -14.11
N ASN A 600 18.85 32.41 -14.31
CA ASN A 600 19.82 33.47 -14.53
C ASN A 600 19.45 34.71 -13.72
N ARG A 601 20.27 35.74 -13.79
CA ARG A 601 20.09 36.97 -13.01
C ARG A 601 18.80 37.73 -13.36
N GLU A 602 18.25 37.49 -14.55
CA GLU A 602 17.04 38.13 -15.08
C GLU A 602 15.76 37.29 -14.83
N ASN A 603 15.91 35.99 -14.56
CA ASN A 603 14.83 35.03 -14.33
C ASN A 603 15.19 34.09 -13.14
N PRO A 604 14.91 34.51 -11.89
CA PRO A 604 15.39 33.81 -10.69
C PRO A 604 14.60 32.53 -10.36
N GLU A 605 13.42 32.33 -10.93
CA GLU A 605 12.55 31.17 -10.66
C GLU A 605 12.54 30.19 -11.84
N ARG A 606 12.83 28.90 -11.56
CA ARG A 606 12.78 27.82 -12.55
C ARG A 606 11.42 27.14 -12.54
N VAL A 607 10.70 27.20 -13.65
CA VAL A 607 9.55 26.32 -13.89
C VAL A 607 10.07 24.89 -14.00
N ARG A 608 9.61 23.99 -13.10
CA ARG A 608 9.95 22.57 -13.14
C ARG A 608 8.70 21.73 -13.35
N PHE A 609 8.72 20.89 -14.38
CA PHE A 609 7.73 19.84 -14.58
C PHE A 609 8.18 18.62 -13.79
N LYS A 610 7.43 18.32 -12.72
CA LYS A 610 7.72 17.21 -11.83
C LYS A 610 6.62 16.16 -11.89
N ASP A 611 6.99 14.90 -11.68
CA ASP A 611 6.05 13.83 -11.38
C ASP A 611 5.47 13.99 -9.96
N PRO A 612 4.50 13.14 -9.53
CA PRO A 612 3.92 13.18 -8.18
C PRO A 612 4.94 13.01 -7.04
N ASN A 613 6.14 12.48 -7.34
CA ASN A 613 7.24 12.28 -6.38
C ASN A 613 8.26 13.45 -6.40
N GLY A 614 8.04 14.46 -7.23
CA GLY A 614 8.89 15.63 -7.33
C GLY A 614 10.11 15.48 -8.26
N LEU A 615 10.21 14.40 -9.03
CA LEU A 615 11.29 14.11 -9.97
C LEU A 615 11.05 14.75 -11.35
N PRO A 616 12.11 15.16 -12.09
CA PRO A 616 11.97 15.70 -13.44
C PRO A 616 11.32 14.69 -14.39
N ILE A 617 10.36 15.16 -15.20
CA ILE A 617 9.76 14.32 -16.24
C ILE A 617 10.74 14.25 -17.43
N LEU A 618 11.34 13.07 -17.63
CA LEU A 618 12.28 12.79 -18.72
C LEU A 618 11.59 11.98 -19.83
N LYS A 619 11.87 12.32 -21.09
CA LYS A 619 11.48 11.53 -22.27
C LYS A 619 12.72 11.14 -23.05
N VAL A 620 12.69 10.00 -23.75
CA VAL A 620 13.77 9.61 -24.67
C VAL A 620 13.89 10.66 -25.77
N LYS A 621 15.12 11.06 -26.07
CA LYS A 621 15.45 12.02 -27.11
C LYS A 621 15.09 11.44 -28.48
N PRO A 622 14.40 12.21 -29.35
CA PRO A 622 14.04 11.73 -30.68
C PRO A 622 15.23 11.18 -31.46
N GLY A 623 15.06 9.98 -32.01
CA GLY A 623 16.07 9.21 -32.72
C GLY A 623 16.83 8.20 -31.86
N PHE A 624 16.73 8.23 -30.53
CA PHE A 624 17.35 7.23 -29.64
C PHE A 624 16.37 6.14 -29.19
N GLU A 625 15.07 6.32 -29.45
CA GLU A 625 14.04 5.32 -29.22
C GLU A 625 14.12 4.14 -30.19
N ILE A 626 13.85 2.93 -29.67
CA ILE A 626 13.60 1.76 -30.50
C ILE A 626 12.20 1.92 -31.11
N LEU A 627 12.08 1.75 -32.42
CA LEU A 627 10.86 2.02 -33.17
C LEU A 627 9.93 0.80 -33.19
N PHE A 628 9.62 0.26 -32.01
CA PHE A 628 8.65 -0.82 -31.86
C PHE A 628 7.26 -0.42 -32.36
N THR A 629 6.55 -1.36 -32.96
CA THR A 629 5.19 -1.15 -33.43
C THR A 629 4.25 -1.09 -32.23
N GLY A 630 3.55 0.03 -32.06
CA GLY A 630 2.54 0.17 -31.00
C GLY A 630 1.32 -0.72 -31.25
N ILE A 631 0.91 -1.50 -30.23
CA ILE A 631 -0.32 -2.28 -30.26
C ILE A 631 -1.50 -1.31 -30.47
N PRO A 632 -2.30 -1.49 -31.54
CA PRO A 632 -3.39 -0.58 -31.85
C PRO A 632 -4.52 -0.67 -30.82
N ASP A 633 -5.05 0.49 -30.43
CA ASP A 633 -6.34 0.57 -29.76
C ASP A 633 -7.45 0.26 -30.75
N ILE A 634 -8.48 -0.48 -30.30
CA ILE A 634 -9.64 -0.74 -31.15
C ILE A 634 -10.60 0.46 -31.01
N PRO A 635 -11.01 1.12 -32.10
CA PRO A 635 -12.01 2.18 -32.02
C PRO A 635 -13.34 1.65 -31.47
N PHE A 636 -14.00 2.48 -30.67
CA PHE A 636 -15.34 2.19 -30.15
C PHE A 636 -16.37 2.35 -31.27
N THR A 637 -16.94 1.24 -31.72
CA THR A 637 -18.04 1.19 -32.71
C THR A 637 -19.27 0.55 -32.07
N GLU A 638 -20.47 0.69 -32.64
CA GLU A 638 -21.69 0.04 -32.11
C GLU A 638 -21.55 -1.50 -32.02
N GLU A 639 -20.77 -2.10 -32.91
CA GLU A 639 -20.42 -3.54 -32.88
C GLU A 639 -19.48 -3.89 -31.70
N ALA A 640 -18.75 -2.90 -31.15
CA ALA A 640 -17.86 -3.09 -30.01
C ALA A 640 -18.61 -3.44 -28.71
N LYS A 641 -19.91 -3.15 -28.64
CA LYS A 641 -20.77 -3.40 -27.47
C LYS A 641 -20.96 -4.90 -27.16
N TYR A 642 -20.79 -5.76 -28.17
CA TYR A 642 -20.95 -7.22 -28.04
C TYR A 642 -19.61 -7.97 -28.08
N ARG A 643 -18.47 -7.27 -28.03
CA ARG A 643 -17.15 -7.91 -28.08
C ARG A 643 -16.88 -8.66 -26.77
N PRO A 644 -16.41 -9.92 -26.83
CA PRO A 644 -15.86 -10.59 -25.66
C PRO A 644 -14.65 -9.80 -25.15
N GLY A 645 -14.69 -9.31 -23.91
CA GLY A 645 -13.63 -8.46 -23.35
C GLY A 645 -12.24 -9.13 -23.23
N ILE A 646 -12.15 -10.43 -23.50
CA ILE A 646 -10.94 -11.25 -23.33
C ILE A 646 -10.29 -11.60 -24.69
N ASP A 647 -10.97 -11.43 -25.84
CA ASP A 647 -10.42 -11.80 -27.15
C ASP A 647 -9.77 -10.60 -27.88
N ASN A 648 -8.46 -10.68 -28.10
CA ASN A 648 -7.67 -9.64 -28.77
C ASN A 648 -7.46 -9.90 -30.28
N THR A 649 -8.19 -10.82 -30.90
CA THR A 649 -8.03 -11.17 -32.33
C THR A 649 -8.11 -9.95 -33.25
N ASP A 650 -9.01 -9.00 -32.99
CA ASP A 650 -9.11 -7.77 -33.79
C ASP A 650 -7.87 -6.87 -33.66
N ARG A 651 -7.28 -6.78 -32.46
CA ARG A 651 -6.02 -6.05 -32.24
C ARG A 651 -4.87 -6.68 -33.01
N LEU A 652 -4.80 -8.01 -33.03
CA LEU A 652 -3.77 -8.73 -33.79
C LEU A 652 -3.92 -8.48 -35.30
N ASN A 653 -5.15 -8.48 -35.82
CA ASN A 653 -5.42 -8.18 -37.22
C ASN A 653 -5.03 -6.73 -37.58
N LEU A 654 -5.36 -5.75 -36.74
CA LEU A 654 -4.95 -4.36 -36.95
C LEU A 654 -3.43 -4.17 -36.83
N PHE A 655 -2.79 -4.92 -35.94
CA PHE A 655 -1.33 -4.93 -35.81
C PHE A 655 -0.68 -5.50 -37.08
N ALA A 656 -1.22 -6.60 -37.61
CA ALA A 656 -0.78 -7.17 -38.89
C ALA A 656 -0.96 -6.17 -40.03
N GLN A 657 -2.07 -5.45 -40.10
CA GLN A 657 -2.31 -4.43 -41.13
C GLN A 657 -1.24 -3.32 -41.15
N LYS A 658 -0.79 -2.85 -39.98
CA LYS A 658 0.31 -1.87 -39.89
C LYS A 658 1.63 -2.40 -40.49
N LEU A 659 1.80 -3.73 -40.50
CA LEU A 659 2.96 -4.43 -41.04
C LEU A 659 2.69 -5.04 -42.43
N GLY A 660 1.72 -4.49 -43.17
CA GLY A 660 1.40 -4.96 -44.53
C GLY A 660 0.75 -6.34 -44.58
N ASN A 661 0.13 -6.78 -43.49
CA ASN A 661 -0.42 -8.12 -43.26
C ASN A 661 0.63 -9.26 -43.31
N ASP A 662 1.91 -8.95 -43.11
CA ASP A 662 2.95 -9.98 -42.98
C ASP A 662 3.08 -10.45 -41.52
N PHE A 663 2.47 -11.59 -41.21
CA PHE A 663 2.58 -12.23 -39.90
C PHE A 663 4.02 -12.64 -39.55
N ASN A 664 4.93 -12.80 -40.52
CA ASN A 664 6.34 -13.05 -40.22
C ASN A 664 7.03 -11.82 -39.65
N GLU A 665 6.64 -10.61 -40.05
CA GLU A 665 7.19 -9.37 -39.48
C GLU A 665 6.77 -9.18 -38.01
N ILE A 666 5.61 -9.71 -37.63
CA ILE A 666 5.17 -9.79 -36.23
C ILE A 666 6.13 -10.70 -35.44
N LEU A 667 6.41 -11.89 -35.96
CA LEU A 667 7.38 -12.82 -35.34
C LEU A 667 8.80 -12.25 -35.34
N ALA A 668 9.18 -11.49 -36.37
CA ALA A 668 10.46 -10.83 -36.47
C ALA A 668 10.62 -9.75 -35.38
N GLU A 669 9.61 -8.92 -35.16
CA GLU A 669 9.61 -7.94 -34.07
C GLU A 669 9.59 -8.62 -32.69
N PHE A 670 8.88 -9.75 -32.57
CA PHE A 670 8.88 -10.57 -31.37
C PHE A 670 10.26 -11.17 -31.06
N GLN A 671 10.99 -11.62 -32.07
CA GLN A 671 12.37 -12.09 -31.94
C GLN A 671 13.34 -10.95 -31.65
N TYR A 672 13.20 -9.83 -32.34
CA TYR A 672 14.04 -8.65 -32.18
C TYR A 672 13.95 -8.11 -30.74
N SER A 673 12.73 -7.95 -30.22
CA SER A 673 12.49 -7.50 -28.84
C SER A 673 13.11 -8.46 -27.80
N PHE A 674 13.04 -9.77 -28.03
CA PHE A 674 13.68 -10.77 -27.17
C PHE A 674 15.22 -10.69 -27.19
N VAL A 675 15.84 -10.53 -28.37
CA VAL A 675 17.30 -10.38 -28.50
C VAL A 675 17.78 -9.11 -27.80
N VAL A 676 17.08 -7.99 -28.02
CA VAL A 676 17.38 -6.70 -27.37
C VAL A 676 17.23 -6.79 -25.84
N PHE A 677 16.23 -7.52 -25.37
CA PHE A 677 16.03 -7.79 -23.96
C PHE A 677 17.15 -8.66 -23.37
N LEU A 678 17.33 -9.88 -23.88
CA LEU A 678 18.18 -10.89 -23.24
C LEU A 678 19.67 -10.60 -23.43
N ILE A 679 20.07 -10.25 -24.66
CA ILE A 679 21.48 -10.02 -25.00
C ILE A 679 21.84 -8.55 -24.79
N GLY A 680 21.00 -7.65 -25.28
CA GLY A 680 21.19 -6.20 -25.14
C GLY A 680 20.96 -5.67 -23.72
N GLN A 681 20.30 -6.44 -22.84
CA GLN A 681 19.94 -6.02 -21.49
C GLN A 681 19.13 -4.72 -21.45
N VAL A 682 18.27 -4.52 -22.46
CA VAL A 682 17.47 -3.29 -22.61
C VAL A 682 16.02 -3.56 -22.22
N TYR A 683 15.53 -2.78 -21.25
CA TYR A 683 14.20 -2.94 -20.67
C TYR A 683 13.06 -2.74 -21.68
N ASP A 684 13.20 -1.81 -22.63
CA ASP A 684 12.18 -1.56 -23.65
C ASP A 684 11.90 -2.81 -24.51
N GLY A 685 12.93 -3.62 -24.77
CA GLY A 685 12.78 -4.91 -25.46
C GLY A 685 11.93 -5.89 -24.65
N PHE A 686 12.08 -5.90 -23.32
CA PHE A 686 11.29 -6.76 -22.43
C PHE A 686 9.82 -6.35 -22.42
N GLU A 687 9.55 -5.05 -22.34
CA GLU A 687 8.19 -4.51 -22.36
C GLU A 687 7.46 -4.85 -23.66
N GLN A 688 8.12 -4.65 -24.81
CA GLN A 688 7.51 -5.03 -26.09
C GLN A 688 7.29 -6.53 -26.20
N TRP A 689 8.27 -7.34 -25.80
CA TRP A 689 8.15 -8.80 -25.79
C TRP A 689 6.98 -9.28 -24.91
N LYS A 690 6.82 -8.71 -23.71
CA LYS A 690 5.67 -8.96 -22.81
C LYS A 690 4.33 -8.59 -23.44
N ARG A 691 4.24 -7.41 -24.05
CA ARG A 691 3.02 -6.92 -24.71
C ARG A 691 2.60 -7.83 -25.86
N LEU A 692 3.56 -8.30 -26.65
CA LEU A 692 3.32 -9.23 -27.76
C LEU A 692 2.89 -10.62 -27.26
N ILE A 693 3.52 -11.16 -26.22
CA ILE A 693 3.06 -12.42 -25.58
C ILE A 693 1.60 -12.31 -25.16
N HIS A 694 1.25 -11.25 -24.44
CA HIS A 694 -0.12 -11.04 -24.00
C HIS A 694 -1.11 -10.90 -25.17
N LEU A 695 -0.72 -10.19 -26.23
CA LEU A 695 -1.53 -10.09 -27.43
C LEU A 695 -1.80 -11.48 -28.01
N PHE A 696 -0.76 -12.29 -28.23
CA PHE A 696 -0.92 -13.61 -28.87
C PHE A 696 -1.69 -14.60 -28.00
N CYS A 697 -1.39 -14.65 -26.70
CA CYS A 697 -1.99 -15.60 -25.77
C CYS A 697 -3.49 -15.34 -25.51
N SER A 698 -3.97 -14.13 -25.79
CA SER A 698 -5.35 -13.70 -25.60
C SER A 698 -6.16 -13.60 -26.91
N CYS A 699 -5.69 -14.22 -28.01
CA CYS A 699 -6.38 -14.21 -29.30
C CYS A 699 -7.10 -15.55 -29.60
N ARG A 700 -8.27 -15.78 -29.00
CA ARG A 700 -9.00 -17.04 -29.15
C ARG A 700 -9.50 -17.26 -30.58
N GLY A 701 -10.08 -16.23 -31.22
CA GLY A 701 -10.50 -16.31 -32.61
C GLY A 701 -9.35 -16.55 -33.59
N ALA A 702 -8.19 -15.93 -33.35
CA ALA A 702 -7.02 -16.08 -34.22
C ALA A 702 -6.43 -17.51 -34.22
N LEU A 703 -6.60 -18.27 -33.15
CA LEU A 703 -6.18 -19.69 -33.12
C LEU A 703 -6.86 -20.50 -34.23
N ILE A 704 -8.08 -20.12 -34.61
CA ILE A 704 -8.86 -20.79 -35.66
C ILE A 704 -8.55 -20.17 -37.03
N SER A 705 -8.49 -18.85 -37.12
CA SER A 705 -8.32 -18.17 -38.41
C SER A 705 -6.87 -18.15 -38.93
N GLN A 706 -5.86 -18.25 -38.04
CA GLN A 706 -4.43 -18.16 -38.38
C GLN A 706 -3.59 -19.25 -37.68
N PRO A 707 -3.90 -20.56 -37.83
CA PRO A 707 -3.23 -21.63 -37.09
C PRO A 707 -1.72 -21.76 -37.41
N LYS A 708 -1.33 -21.43 -38.65
CA LYS A 708 0.08 -21.44 -39.08
C LYS A 708 0.93 -20.47 -38.26
N PHE A 709 0.43 -19.25 -38.04
CA PHE A 709 1.13 -18.24 -37.24
C PHE A 709 1.40 -18.76 -35.81
N PHE A 710 0.43 -19.44 -35.18
CA PHE A 710 0.62 -19.99 -33.84
C PHE A 710 1.57 -21.19 -33.80
N LEU A 711 1.64 -22.00 -34.86
CA LEU A 711 2.66 -23.06 -34.97
C LEU A 711 4.07 -22.46 -35.05
N ASP A 712 4.25 -21.40 -35.85
CA ASP A 712 5.52 -20.70 -35.97
C ASP A 712 5.87 -19.97 -34.66
N LEU A 713 4.90 -19.33 -34.01
CA LEU A 713 5.05 -18.69 -32.70
C LEU A 713 5.49 -19.69 -31.62
N LEU A 714 4.89 -20.89 -31.57
CA LEU A 714 5.29 -21.94 -30.63
C LEU A 714 6.75 -22.34 -30.80
N MET A 715 7.22 -22.44 -32.04
CA MET A 715 8.62 -22.75 -32.32
C MET A 715 9.55 -21.63 -31.85
N VAL A 716 9.19 -20.37 -32.12
CA VAL A 716 9.94 -19.20 -31.64
C VAL A 716 9.98 -19.18 -30.10
N LEU A 717 8.83 -19.31 -29.44
CA LEU A 717 8.71 -19.35 -27.98
C LEU A 717 9.54 -20.47 -27.38
N PHE A 718 9.53 -21.66 -27.96
CA PHE A 718 10.31 -22.79 -27.49
C PHE A 718 11.81 -22.46 -27.43
N PHE A 719 12.38 -21.90 -28.50
CA PHE A 719 13.80 -21.55 -28.52
C PHE A 719 14.16 -20.37 -27.63
N GLN A 720 13.30 -19.35 -27.55
CA GLN A 720 13.47 -18.22 -26.64
C GLN A 720 13.51 -18.70 -25.18
N ILE A 721 12.48 -19.44 -24.76
CA ILE A 721 12.34 -19.93 -23.40
C ILE A 721 13.42 -20.96 -23.04
N LYS A 722 13.88 -21.77 -24.00
CA LYS A 722 15.02 -22.67 -23.80
C LYS A 722 16.29 -21.92 -23.37
N LEU A 723 16.46 -20.66 -23.78
CA LEU A 723 17.64 -19.84 -23.47
C LEU A 723 17.46 -18.91 -22.28
N CYS A 724 16.24 -18.72 -21.78
CA CYS A 724 16.02 -18.00 -20.52
C CYS A 724 16.72 -18.73 -19.35
N PRO A 725 17.23 -18.00 -18.34
CA PRO A 725 17.69 -18.59 -17.08
C PRO A 725 16.63 -19.46 -16.41
N ASP A 726 17.03 -20.43 -15.58
CA ASP A 726 16.09 -21.33 -14.88
C ASP A 726 15.21 -20.60 -13.85
N ASP A 727 15.65 -19.43 -13.38
CA ASP A 727 14.96 -18.55 -12.44
C ASP A 727 14.16 -17.42 -13.13
N PHE A 728 14.00 -17.47 -14.45
CA PHE A 728 13.33 -16.42 -15.24
C PHE A 728 11.91 -16.07 -14.75
N PHE A 729 11.17 -17.06 -14.23
CA PHE A 729 9.82 -16.88 -13.68
C PHE A 729 9.77 -16.69 -12.16
N GLU A 730 10.93 -16.56 -11.50
CA GLU A 730 11.08 -16.33 -10.06
C GLU A 730 11.65 -14.92 -9.76
N ASP A 731 12.27 -14.25 -10.74
CA ASP A 731 12.93 -12.95 -10.60
C ASP A 731 11.95 -11.74 -10.49
N VAL A 732 12.42 -10.65 -9.88
CA VAL A 732 11.75 -9.38 -9.59
C VAL A 732 11.11 -8.73 -10.83
N LEU A 733 11.67 -8.94 -12.02
CA LEU A 733 11.12 -8.46 -13.30
C LEU A 733 9.84 -9.21 -13.75
N SER A 734 9.56 -10.35 -13.12
CA SER A 734 8.38 -11.20 -13.30
C SER A 734 7.38 -11.13 -12.14
N LYS A 735 7.54 -10.16 -11.21
CA LYS A 735 6.56 -9.90 -10.13
C LYS A 735 5.14 -9.86 -10.70
N ASP A 736 4.24 -10.54 -9.98
CA ASP A 736 2.84 -10.87 -10.32
C ASP A 736 2.62 -12.05 -11.27
N ASN A 737 3.64 -12.85 -11.61
CA ASN A 737 3.50 -14.06 -12.45
C ASN A 737 2.84 -13.83 -13.82
N PHE A 738 2.74 -12.58 -14.29
CA PHE A 738 1.96 -12.21 -15.48
C PHE A 738 2.25 -13.10 -16.69
N ILE A 739 3.52 -13.35 -17.02
CA ILE A 739 3.89 -14.16 -18.19
C ILE A 739 3.46 -15.62 -17.99
N ALA A 740 3.64 -16.16 -16.78
CA ALA A 740 3.25 -17.53 -16.45
C ALA A 740 1.73 -17.71 -16.53
N THR A 741 0.97 -16.76 -15.96
CA THR A 741 -0.50 -16.73 -16.08
C THR A 741 -0.92 -16.58 -17.54
N THR A 742 -0.33 -15.65 -18.29
CA THR A 742 -0.62 -15.43 -19.71
C THR A 742 -0.36 -16.68 -20.56
N MET A 743 0.73 -17.41 -20.28
CA MET A 743 1.04 -18.69 -20.94
C MET A 743 0.06 -19.80 -20.55
N ALA A 744 -0.38 -19.86 -19.29
CA ALA A 744 -1.42 -20.79 -18.85
C ALA A 744 -2.74 -20.54 -19.59
N TRP A 745 -3.15 -19.27 -19.74
CA TRP A 745 -4.30 -18.88 -20.57
C TRP A 745 -4.16 -19.33 -22.02
N PHE A 746 -2.97 -19.20 -22.61
CA PHE A 746 -2.73 -19.68 -23.97
C PHE A 746 -2.87 -21.19 -24.09
N PHE A 747 -2.31 -21.96 -23.16
CA PHE A 747 -2.44 -23.42 -23.16
C PHE A 747 -3.90 -23.85 -23.01
N ALA A 748 -4.63 -23.24 -22.08
CA ALA A 748 -6.07 -23.47 -21.91
C ALA A 748 -6.87 -23.10 -23.18
N ASN A 749 -6.60 -21.93 -23.79
CA ASN A 749 -7.27 -21.50 -25.02
C ASN A 749 -7.06 -22.48 -26.19
N VAL A 750 -5.89 -23.11 -26.30
CA VAL A 750 -5.62 -24.15 -27.31
C VAL A 750 -6.34 -25.46 -26.96
N GLU A 751 -6.41 -25.84 -25.68
CA GLU A 751 -7.13 -27.01 -25.19
C GLU A 751 -8.66 -26.88 -25.33
N ASP A 752 -9.20 -25.67 -25.23
CA ASP A 752 -10.63 -25.36 -25.43
C ASP A 752 -11.03 -25.19 -26.90
N SER A 753 -10.05 -25.11 -27.81
CA SER A 753 -10.33 -24.96 -29.23
C SER A 753 -10.91 -26.26 -29.84
N PRO A 754 -11.85 -26.18 -30.80
CA PRO A 754 -12.50 -27.36 -31.36
C PRO A 754 -11.49 -28.36 -31.96
N SER A 755 -11.56 -29.60 -31.50
CA SER A 755 -10.55 -30.64 -31.72
C SER A 755 -10.30 -31.00 -33.20
N PHE A 756 -11.26 -30.74 -34.09
CA PHE A 756 -11.16 -31.08 -35.52
C PHE A 756 -10.40 -30.06 -36.37
N LEU A 757 -10.14 -28.84 -35.88
CA LEU A 757 -9.49 -27.77 -36.66
C LEU A 757 -7.97 -27.71 -36.49
N ASN A 758 -7.42 -28.20 -35.37
CA ASN A 758 -6.05 -27.86 -34.93
C ASN A 758 -5.31 -28.98 -34.16
N GLN A 759 -5.41 -30.24 -34.60
CA GLN A 759 -4.80 -31.38 -33.90
C GLN A 759 -3.26 -31.28 -33.81
N GLU A 760 -2.59 -30.76 -34.85
CA GLU A 760 -1.14 -30.54 -34.84
C GLU A 760 -0.74 -29.48 -33.80
N LEU A 761 -1.45 -28.35 -33.77
CA LEU A 761 -1.21 -27.25 -32.84
C LEU A 761 -1.37 -27.75 -31.40
N ARG A 762 -2.46 -28.44 -31.08
CA ARG A 762 -2.68 -29.02 -29.74
C ARG A 762 -1.56 -29.97 -29.33
N THR A 763 -1.11 -30.84 -30.25
CA THR A 763 -0.03 -31.80 -29.97
C THR A 763 1.30 -31.10 -29.70
N LYS A 764 1.67 -30.08 -30.48
CA LYS A 764 2.90 -29.32 -30.26
C LYS A 764 2.83 -28.46 -28.99
N THR A 765 1.69 -27.82 -28.75
CA THR A 765 1.45 -27.05 -27.52
C THR A 765 1.63 -27.90 -26.27
N GLY A 766 1.07 -29.12 -26.23
CA GLY A 766 1.26 -30.03 -25.10
C GLY A 766 2.73 -30.41 -24.85
N LYS A 767 3.52 -30.63 -25.92
CA LYS A 767 4.96 -30.89 -25.80
C LYS A 767 5.73 -29.69 -25.26
N VAL A 768 5.39 -28.48 -25.71
CA VAL A 768 6.01 -27.22 -25.24
C VAL A 768 5.66 -26.94 -23.78
N LYS A 769 4.39 -27.10 -23.40
CA LYS A 769 3.93 -27.00 -22.00
C LYS A 769 4.71 -27.93 -21.08
N ALA A 770 4.80 -29.21 -21.41
CA ALA A 770 5.56 -30.19 -20.63
C ALA A 770 7.05 -29.84 -20.52
N PHE A 771 7.65 -29.27 -21.57
CA PHE A 771 9.03 -28.78 -21.51
C PHE A 771 9.17 -27.58 -20.57
N PHE A 772 8.24 -26.62 -20.61
CA PHE A 772 8.26 -25.44 -19.74
C PHE A 772 8.09 -25.82 -18.27
N GLU A 773 7.11 -26.69 -17.98
CA GLU A 773 6.86 -27.19 -16.62
C GLU A 773 8.08 -27.91 -16.05
N LYS A 774 8.74 -28.73 -16.88
CA LYS A 774 9.98 -29.42 -16.49
C LYS A 774 11.14 -28.46 -16.25
N LYS A 775 11.31 -27.45 -17.11
CA LYS A 775 12.42 -26.50 -17.02
C LYS A 775 12.30 -25.63 -15.76
N PHE A 776 11.12 -25.06 -15.52
CA PHE A 776 10.90 -24.09 -14.44
C PHE A 776 10.32 -24.70 -13.16
N LYS A 777 10.07 -26.02 -13.13
CA LYS A 777 9.46 -26.72 -11.99
C LYS A 777 8.15 -26.06 -11.50
N LYS A 778 7.34 -25.56 -12.45
CA LYS A 778 6.13 -24.79 -12.21
C LYS A 778 5.01 -25.28 -13.12
N SER A 779 3.81 -25.49 -12.59
CA SER A 779 2.63 -25.81 -13.42
C SER A 779 2.17 -24.57 -14.21
N PHE A 780 1.75 -24.80 -15.45
CA PHE A 780 1.08 -23.79 -16.29
C PHE A 780 -0.39 -24.16 -16.53
N ASP A 781 -1.01 -24.83 -15.56
CA ASP A 781 -2.45 -25.02 -15.49
C ASP A 781 -3.11 -23.77 -14.91
N LEU A 782 -4.34 -23.48 -15.34
CA LEU A 782 -5.15 -22.48 -14.66
C LEU A 782 -5.55 -23.03 -13.29
N PRO A 783 -5.54 -22.20 -12.22
CA PRO A 783 -5.99 -22.65 -10.90
C PRO A 783 -7.45 -23.14 -10.98
N ASP A 784 -7.74 -24.26 -10.31
CA ASP A 784 -9.10 -24.73 -10.12
C ASP A 784 -9.84 -23.69 -9.25
N ASP A 785 -10.76 -22.93 -9.84
CA ASP A 785 -11.72 -22.07 -9.13
C ASP A 785 -12.85 -22.90 -8.49
#